data_AF-A0A5N5UAL5-F1
#
_entry.id   AF-A0A5N5UAL5-F1
#
_cell.length_a   1.000
_cell.length_b   1.000
_cell.length_c   1.000
_cell.angle_alpha   90.00
_cell.angle_beta   90.00
_cell.angle_gamma   90.00
#
_symmetry.space_group_name_H-M   'P 1'
#
loop_
_entity.id
_entity.type
_entity.pdbx_description
1 polymer ?
#
loop_
_entity_poly.entity_id
_entity_poly.type
_entity_poly.pdbx_seq_one_letter_code
_entity_poly.pdbx_strand_id
1 'polypeptide(L)'
;MTLIHDTHFHGRFEDAGDAELNLQRYFAVADQLRSEYDNAAFIGNGDDLAPSLLGLEYEGSHMIEALNYMQPAAVGAGNHEFDFGIEVAQERFQTSEFPWVIANLLTPDGEPVPGTQRWTTFETGSATVGVFGLGTESFHTITSYPDDWQVLDNVAAAREAVAALEGDVDFIICASHISTGAQERVANNVDGLDAIVGSHSGVVFDAPKTFNGTTVAEFGDEFGHLGRLTFDLETGELSEWERLDFYNSAALGDGDSPPGGDSENHVPRDVQEIAGDEELASMAQAYTAELEEQLGQPIVESEVELNATYDNYAVETGLGNLITDLMREVGDFEPGIDVAVQNAGGIRSNTMYGPGAITGINVMDILPFPNEIEVYELSGAKLREYIEGSVRPMPGDFGSQPAIQVSGISYEWWGHDGETNVENVFVGGEPLDESETYLVSTNDYVAGRSVIGEGERVLSSGQFQGPFMIDQLEGRDTISPTRGHRMIRVDETVDPATVEGDGETITLTASLPTEASEGFTPDTYRVVPRTGESVTPESASASDGMVTATFDAAELTELASMDDPTLRLVGGFDPDEEHYGYTNDGGDLIELPPSSGYSYHQLKASVDAETVLAATATATPTETETETGTETSGTETSGTETSGSQPGFGATAAVGGAAGGAYLYDRLSDDETEG
;
A
#
# COMPACT_ATOMS: atom_id res chain seq x y z
N MET A 1 -20.53 29.62 -25.89
CA MET A 1 -20.66 28.41 -25.08
C MET A 1 -19.78 28.57 -23.86
N THR A 2 -20.27 28.29 -22.66
CA THR A 2 -19.45 28.27 -21.44
C THR A 2 -19.32 26.83 -20.95
N LEU A 3 -18.11 26.34 -20.80
CA LEU A 3 -17.80 25.03 -20.24
C LEU A 3 -17.34 25.20 -18.80
N ILE A 4 -17.99 24.48 -17.90
CA ILE A 4 -17.54 24.25 -16.53
C ILE A 4 -17.03 22.81 -16.54
N HIS A 5 -15.76 22.56 -16.21
CA HIS A 5 -15.19 21.22 -16.38
C HIS A 5 -14.12 20.91 -15.36
N ASP A 6 -13.69 19.65 -15.44
CA ASP A 6 -12.78 18.89 -14.58
C ASP A 6 -13.49 18.12 -13.46
N THR A 7 -14.16 17.03 -13.81
CA THR A 7 -14.35 15.91 -12.87
C THR A 7 -13.14 14.99 -12.93
N HIS A 8 -12.78 14.39 -11.81
CA HIS A 8 -11.73 13.37 -11.68
C HIS A 8 -11.71 12.94 -10.20
N PHE A 9 -12.87 12.58 -9.66
CA PHE A 9 -13.07 12.53 -8.21
C PHE A 9 -12.46 11.31 -7.53
N HIS A 10 -11.95 10.34 -8.29
CA HIS A 10 -11.29 9.15 -7.78
C HIS A 10 -12.13 8.35 -6.78
N GLY A 11 -13.46 8.36 -6.90
CA GLY A 11 -14.34 7.69 -5.96
C GLY A 11 -14.47 8.41 -4.61
N ARG A 12 -14.09 9.69 -4.48
CA ARG A 12 -14.06 10.40 -3.20
C ARG A 12 -15.13 11.48 -3.09
N PHE A 13 -15.55 11.75 -1.86
CA PHE A 13 -16.33 12.95 -1.53
C PHE A 13 -15.45 14.11 -1.05
N GLU A 14 -14.21 13.83 -0.63
CA GLU A 14 -13.26 14.79 -0.09
C GLU A 14 -11.81 14.40 -0.43
N ASP A 15 -10.94 15.40 -0.52
CA ASP A 15 -9.52 15.23 -0.78
C ASP A 15 -8.86 14.44 0.36
N ALA A 16 -7.93 13.55 0.02
CA ALA A 16 -7.28 12.68 1.02
C ALA A 16 -6.33 13.43 1.96
N GLY A 17 -5.76 14.56 1.52
CA GLY A 17 -4.86 15.41 2.30
C GLY A 17 -5.56 16.53 3.05
N ASP A 18 -6.71 17.01 2.56
CA ASP A 18 -7.48 18.09 3.18
C ASP A 18 -9.00 17.94 2.98
N ALA A 19 -9.69 17.37 3.96
CA ALA A 19 -11.15 17.13 3.90
C ALA A 19 -12.00 18.41 3.68
N GLU A 20 -11.44 19.61 3.87
CA GLU A 20 -12.16 20.85 3.55
C GLU A 20 -12.22 21.12 2.04
N LEU A 21 -11.32 20.53 1.24
CA LEU A 21 -11.42 20.41 -0.21
C LEU A 21 -12.34 19.21 -0.52
N ASN A 22 -13.59 19.48 -0.90
CA ASN A 22 -14.60 18.44 -1.00
C ASN A 22 -15.67 18.72 -2.07
N LEU A 23 -16.34 17.65 -2.47
CA LEU A 23 -17.32 17.62 -3.56
C LEU A 23 -18.48 18.60 -3.32
N GLN A 24 -18.94 18.73 -2.07
CA GLN A 24 -20.06 19.63 -1.71
C GLN A 24 -19.73 21.10 -2.01
N ARG A 25 -18.49 21.56 -1.78
CA ARG A 25 -18.08 22.95 -2.02
C ARG A 25 -17.66 23.16 -3.47
N TYR A 26 -16.96 22.19 -4.03
CA TYR A 26 -16.62 22.14 -5.44
C TYR A 26 -17.88 22.30 -6.30
N PHE A 27 -18.91 21.48 -6.02
CA PHE A 27 -20.16 21.52 -6.78
C PHE A 27 -20.95 22.81 -6.56
N ALA A 28 -20.95 23.37 -5.35
CA ALA A 28 -21.60 24.65 -5.09
C ALA A 28 -21.07 25.77 -6.01
N VAL A 29 -19.75 25.79 -6.24
CA VAL A 29 -19.12 26.74 -7.18
C VAL A 29 -19.42 26.37 -8.64
N ALA A 30 -19.35 25.10 -9.00
CA ALA A 30 -19.66 24.65 -10.35
C ALA A 30 -21.11 24.97 -10.76
N ASP A 31 -22.08 24.73 -9.87
CA ASP A 31 -23.48 25.04 -10.10
C ASP A 31 -23.76 26.54 -10.13
N GLN A 32 -23.09 27.32 -9.26
CA GLN A 32 -23.13 28.78 -9.34
C GLN A 32 -22.68 29.25 -10.73
N LEU A 33 -21.50 28.84 -11.18
CA LEU A 33 -20.97 29.21 -12.50
C LEU A 33 -21.90 28.76 -13.62
N ARG A 34 -22.43 27.53 -13.56
CA ARG A 34 -23.40 27.02 -14.53
C ARG A 34 -24.66 27.90 -14.61
N SER A 35 -25.11 28.47 -13.50
CA SER A 35 -26.29 29.35 -13.44
C SER A 35 -26.06 30.79 -13.93
N GLU A 36 -24.80 31.25 -13.97
CA GLU A 36 -24.45 32.63 -14.33
C GLU A 36 -24.48 32.89 -15.84
N TYR A 37 -24.43 31.84 -16.67
CA TYR A 37 -24.33 31.94 -18.13
C TYR A 37 -25.49 31.21 -18.82
N ASP A 38 -26.11 31.85 -19.83
CA ASP A 38 -27.28 31.30 -20.53
C ASP A 38 -26.97 30.01 -21.32
N ASN A 39 -25.80 29.93 -21.96
CA ASN A 39 -25.34 28.79 -22.76
C ASN A 39 -24.18 28.10 -22.03
N ALA A 40 -24.47 27.39 -20.94
CA ALA A 40 -23.46 26.74 -20.09
C ALA A 40 -23.72 25.24 -19.91
N ALA A 41 -22.65 24.47 -19.71
CA ALA A 41 -22.72 23.05 -19.37
C ALA A 41 -21.58 22.66 -18.42
N PHE A 42 -21.91 21.74 -17.50
CA PHE A 42 -20.93 21.03 -16.69
C PHE A 42 -20.54 19.74 -17.42
N ILE A 43 -19.25 19.55 -17.68
CA ILE A 43 -18.70 18.41 -18.43
C ILE A 43 -17.75 17.64 -17.51
N GLY A 44 -18.02 16.35 -17.33
CA GLY A 44 -17.11 15.44 -16.64
C GLY A 44 -16.20 14.68 -17.60
N ASN A 45 -15.10 14.16 -17.09
CA ASN A 45 -13.99 13.66 -17.87
C ASN A 45 -13.41 12.33 -17.37
N GLY A 46 -14.05 11.68 -16.39
CA GLY A 46 -13.78 10.30 -16.01
C GLY A 46 -12.70 10.13 -14.93
N ASP A 47 -12.52 8.88 -14.52
CA ASP A 47 -11.92 8.48 -13.23
C ASP A 47 -12.67 9.09 -12.04
N ASP A 48 -13.99 8.97 -12.06
CA ASP A 48 -14.86 9.47 -11.00
C ASP A 48 -15.23 8.36 -10.00
N LEU A 49 -15.20 7.09 -10.40
CA LEU A 49 -15.69 5.97 -9.60
C LEU A 49 -14.64 5.34 -8.67
N ALA A 50 -13.38 5.45 -9.05
CA ALA A 50 -12.23 4.84 -8.38
C ALA A 50 -10.97 5.69 -8.66
N PRO A 51 -9.91 5.57 -7.84
CA PRO A 51 -9.78 4.60 -6.76
C PRO A 51 -9.92 5.22 -5.35
N SER A 52 -10.75 4.62 -4.51
CA SER A 52 -10.89 4.95 -3.09
C SER A 52 -11.47 3.79 -2.29
N LEU A 53 -11.45 3.87 -0.96
CA LEU A 53 -12.12 2.90 -0.10
C LEU A 53 -13.63 2.83 -0.35
N LEU A 54 -14.27 4.00 -0.54
CA LEU A 54 -15.68 4.06 -0.90
C LEU A 54 -15.92 3.47 -2.30
N GLY A 55 -15.01 3.73 -3.23
CA GLY A 55 -14.98 3.11 -4.56
C GLY A 55 -14.98 1.60 -4.47
N LEU A 56 -14.08 1.03 -3.66
CA LEU A 56 -13.97 -0.42 -3.47
C LEU A 56 -15.21 -1.02 -2.77
N GLU A 57 -15.71 -0.41 -1.70
CA GLU A 57 -16.86 -0.93 -0.95
C GLU A 57 -18.16 -0.86 -1.76
N TYR A 58 -18.41 0.28 -2.40
CA TYR A 58 -19.67 0.53 -3.12
C TYR A 58 -19.54 0.30 -4.62
N GLU A 59 -18.39 -0.18 -5.08
CA GLU A 59 -18.07 -0.40 -6.49
C GLU A 59 -18.45 0.81 -7.37
N GLY A 60 -18.18 2.02 -6.86
CA GLY A 60 -18.49 3.30 -7.52
C GLY A 60 -19.95 3.78 -7.45
N SER A 61 -20.89 3.05 -6.85
CA SER A 61 -22.31 3.44 -6.87
C SER A 61 -22.61 4.75 -6.13
N HIS A 62 -21.84 5.05 -5.08
CA HIS A 62 -21.93 6.29 -4.31
C HIS A 62 -21.63 7.52 -5.17
N MET A 63 -20.65 7.43 -6.06
CA MET A 63 -20.33 8.52 -7.00
C MET A 63 -21.35 8.61 -8.14
N ILE A 64 -21.96 7.50 -8.57
CA ILE A 64 -23.08 7.57 -9.51
C ILE A 64 -24.25 8.35 -8.91
N GLU A 65 -24.58 8.14 -7.64
CA GLU A 65 -25.61 8.91 -6.95
C GLU A 65 -25.26 10.41 -6.89
N ALA A 66 -24.02 10.73 -6.53
CA ALA A 66 -23.53 12.11 -6.50
C ALA A 66 -23.58 12.78 -7.88
N LEU A 67 -23.07 12.12 -8.93
CA LEU A 67 -23.06 12.63 -10.29
C LEU A 67 -24.48 12.78 -10.86
N ASN A 68 -25.40 11.86 -10.54
CA ASN A 68 -26.81 11.99 -10.89
C ASN A 68 -27.43 13.26 -10.28
N TYR A 69 -27.09 13.57 -9.03
CA TYR A 69 -27.51 14.82 -8.37
C TYR A 69 -26.86 16.06 -9.02
N MET A 70 -25.58 15.99 -9.38
CA MET A 70 -24.85 17.11 -10.00
C MET A 70 -25.33 17.45 -11.43
N GLN A 71 -25.89 16.46 -12.14
CA GLN A 71 -26.43 16.59 -13.49
C GLN A 71 -25.42 17.13 -14.52
N PRO A 72 -24.26 16.46 -14.72
CA PRO A 72 -23.38 16.80 -15.83
C PRO A 72 -24.09 16.59 -17.17
N ALA A 73 -23.77 17.42 -18.16
CA ALA A 73 -24.35 17.32 -19.50
C ALA A 73 -23.88 16.05 -20.24
N ALA A 74 -22.63 15.65 -19.98
CA ALA A 74 -22.04 14.37 -20.35
C ALA A 74 -20.79 14.13 -19.49
N VAL A 75 -20.40 12.86 -19.35
CA VAL A 75 -19.17 12.46 -18.68
C VAL A 75 -18.37 11.54 -19.61
N GLY A 76 -17.10 11.87 -19.85
CA GLY A 76 -16.16 10.97 -20.51
C GLY A 76 -15.79 9.79 -19.61
N ALA A 77 -15.69 8.58 -20.14
CA ALA A 77 -15.22 7.43 -19.34
C ALA A 77 -13.69 7.33 -19.37
N GLY A 78 -13.08 7.27 -18.18
CA GLY A 78 -11.68 6.99 -17.91
C GLY A 78 -11.41 5.51 -17.65
N ASN A 79 -10.21 5.19 -17.20
CA ASN A 79 -9.81 3.82 -16.89
C ASN A 79 -10.44 3.33 -15.59
N HIS A 80 -10.53 4.18 -14.58
CA HIS A 80 -11.01 3.80 -13.25
C HIS A 80 -12.53 3.53 -13.20
N GLU A 81 -13.28 3.86 -14.25
CA GLU A 81 -14.64 3.36 -14.42
C GLU A 81 -14.72 1.83 -14.61
N PHE A 82 -13.60 1.16 -14.89
CA PHE A 82 -13.53 -0.27 -15.24
C PHE A 82 -12.76 -1.11 -14.19
N ASP A 83 -12.32 -0.51 -13.09
CA ASP A 83 -11.53 -1.19 -12.05
C ASP A 83 -12.28 -2.38 -11.44
N PHE A 84 -13.59 -2.25 -11.25
CA PHE A 84 -14.46 -3.28 -10.67
C PHE A 84 -14.97 -4.29 -11.71
N GLY A 85 -14.36 -4.32 -12.89
CA GLY A 85 -14.73 -5.21 -13.98
C GLY A 85 -15.78 -4.64 -14.93
N ILE A 86 -15.84 -5.22 -16.13
CA ILE A 86 -16.66 -4.71 -17.24
C ILE A 86 -18.16 -4.83 -16.95
N GLU A 87 -18.60 -5.83 -16.19
CA GLU A 87 -19.99 -6.01 -15.78
C GLU A 87 -20.45 -4.88 -14.85
N VAL A 88 -19.65 -4.53 -13.84
CA VAL A 88 -19.95 -3.44 -12.91
C VAL A 88 -19.95 -2.12 -13.66
N ALA A 89 -18.94 -1.86 -14.50
CA ALA A 89 -18.88 -0.66 -15.33
C ALA A 89 -20.17 -0.47 -16.15
N GLN A 90 -20.62 -1.52 -16.84
CA GLN A 90 -21.87 -1.49 -17.61
C GLN A 90 -23.11 -1.21 -16.74
N GLU A 91 -23.17 -1.78 -15.54
CA GLU A 91 -24.25 -1.50 -14.59
C GLU A 91 -24.25 -0.02 -14.19
N ARG A 92 -23.08 0.51 -13.77
CA ARG A 92 -22.92 1.92 -13.38
C ARG A 92 -23.35 2.84 -14.51
N PHE A 93 -22.88 2.61 -15.73
CA PHE A 93 -23.27 3.39 -16.91
C PHE A 93 -24.78 3.36 -17.19
N GLN A 94 -25.43 2.21 -17.02
CA GLN A 94 -26.87 2.06 -17.25
C GLN A 94 -27.73 2.68 -16.14
N THR A 95 -27.18 2.80 -14.93
CA THR A 95 -27.86 3.43 -13.78
C THR A 95 -27.65 4.95 -13.71
N SER A 96 -26.77 5.51 -14.53
CA SER A 96 -26.57 6.95 -14.62
C SER A 96 -27.73 7.67 -15.30
N GLU A 97 -28.07 8.86 -14.80
CA GLU A 97 -29.09 9.76 -15.34
C GLU A 97 -28.51 10.79 -16.33
N PHE A 98 -27.20 10.71 -16.56
CA PHE A 98 -26.43 11.49 -17.52
C PHE A 98 -25.78 10.56 -18.57
N PRO A 99 -25.44 11.07 -19.77
CA PRO A 99 -24.82 10.25 -20.79
C PRO A 99 -23.32 10.06 -20.55
N TRP A 100 -22.89 8.81 -20.49
CA TRP A 100 -21.48 8.43 -20.64
C TRP A 100 -21.06 8.45 -22.11
N VAL A 101 -19.93 9.10 -22.41
CA VAL A 101 -19.39 9.17 -23.76
C VAL A 101 -17.98 8.58 -23.88
N ILE A 102 -17.79 7.67 -24.84
CA ILE A 102 -16.49 7.06 -25.13
C ILE A 102 -16.43 6.57 -26.59
N ALA A 103 -15.69 7.27 -27.44
CA ALA A 103 -15.72 7.06 -28.89
C ALA A 103 -14.79 5.94 -29.38
N ASN A 104 -13.73 5.65 -28.62
CA ASN A 104 -12.63 4.76 -29.02
C ASN A 104 -12.63 3.40 -28.30
N LEU A 105 -13.52 3.16 -27.35
CA LEU A 105 -13.69 1.86 -26.70
C LEU A 105 -14.97 1.20 -27.23
N LEU A 106 -14.86 0.04 -27.87
CA LEU A 106 -15.98 -0.65 -28.51
C LEU A 106 -16.02 -2.13 -28.18
N THR A 107 -17.21 -2.71 -28.24
CA THR A 107 -17.40 -4.17 -28.24
C THR A 107 -16.73 -4.82 -29.47
N PRO A 108 -16.55 -6.15 -29.50
CA PRO A 108 -15.96 -6.85 -30.64
C PRO A 108 -16.71 -6.65 -31.96
N ASP A 109 -18.02 -6.35 -31.90
CA ASP A 109 -18.87 -6.09 -33.06
C ASP A 109 -18.81 -4.63 -33.54
N GLY A 110 -18.07 -3.76 -32.85
CA GLY A 110 -17.93 -2.33 -33.19
C GLY A 110 -19.04 -1.44 -32.64
N GLU A 111 -19.88 -1.97 -31.74
CA GLU A 111 -20.90 -1.20 -31.01
C GLU A 111 -20.32 -0.51 -29.77
N PRO A 112 -20.93 0.58 -29.28
CA PRO A 112 -20.52 1.22 -28.02
C PRO A 112 -20.53 0.23 -26.84
N VAL A 113 -19.71 0.50 -25.83
CA VAL A 113 -19.80 -0.21 -24.53
C VAL A 113 -21.24 -0.08 -24.00
N PRO A 114 -21.89 -1.17 -23.54
CA PRO A 114 -23.27 -1.09 -23.07
C PRO A 114 -23.45 -0.04 -21.96
N GLY A 115 -24.41 0.87 -22.14
CA GLY A 115 -24.63 2.00 -21.23
C GLY A 115 -23.92 3.30 -21.64
N THR A 116 -22.98 3.25 -22.59
CA THR A 116 -22.30 4.42 -23.13
C THR A 116 -22.75 4.76 -24.54
N GLN A 117 -22.37 5.95 -25.01
CA GLN A 117 -22.52 6.39 -26.39
C GLN A 117 -21.15 6.76 -26.95
N ARG A 118 -20.91 6.54 -28.24
CA ARG A 118 -19.66 7.03 -28.85
C ARG A 118 -19.62 8.56 -28.88
N TRP A 119 -20.77 9.17 -29.10
CA TRP A 119 -21.01 10.61 -29.09
C TRP A 119 -22.51 10.86 -28.87
N THR A 120 -22.86 12.04 -28.40
CA THR A 120 -24.24 12.47 -28.21
C THR A 120 -24.38 13.98 -28.39
N THR A 121 -25.59 14.49 -28.29
CA THR A 121 -25.88 15.93 -28.37
C THR A 121 -26.74 16.36 -27.20
N PHE A 122 -26.53 17.56 -26.68
CA PHE A 122 -27.39 18.19 -25.70
C PHE A 122 -27.70 19.65 -26.09
N GLU A 123 -28.81 20.18 -25.58
CA GLU A 123 -29.20 21.58 -25.78
C GLU A 123 -28.90 22.39 -24.51
N THR A 124 -28.31 23.58 -24.66
CA THR A 124 -28.14 24.54 -23.56
C THR A 124 -28.41 25.96 -24.06
N GLY A 125 -29.35 26.64 -23.40
CA GLY A 125 -29.87 27.94 -23.83
C GLY A 125 -30.32 27.94 -25.29
N SER A 126 -29.53 28.58 -26.16
CA SER A 126 -29.77 28.67 -27.60
C SER A 126 -28.87 27.78 -28.45
N ALA A 127 -27.97 27.01 -27.86
CA ALA A 127 -26.97 26.22 -28.57
C ALA A 127 -27.28 24.72 -28.51
N THR A 128 -27.02 24.03 -29.62
CA THR A 128 -26.93 22.57 -29.68
C THR A 128 -25.46 22.18 -29.65
N VAL A 129 -25.06 21.33 -28.70
CA VAL A 129 -23.66 20.97 -28.49
C VAL A 129 -23.48 19.47 -28.72
N GLY A 130 -22.52 19.13 -29.56
CA GLY A 130 -22.06 17.75 -29.75
C GLY A 130 -20.96 17.43 -28.75
N VAL A 131 -21.02 16.25 -28.15
CA VAL A 131 -20.02 15.79 -27.19
C VAL A 131 -19.65 14.33 -27.43
N PHE A 132 -18.36 14.04 -27.35
CA PHE A 132 -17.82 12.68 -27.37
C PHE A 132 -16.70 12.56 -26.34
N GLY A 133 -16.31 11.34 -26.02
CA GLY A 133 -15.20 11.07 -25.10
C GLY A 133 -14.09 10.27 -25.74
N LEU A 134 -12.89 10.32 -25.16
CA LEU A 134 -11.75 9.51 -25.56
C LEU A 134 -11.05 8.98 -24.31
N GLY A 135 -10.77 7.68 -24.29
CA GLY A 135 -9.96 7.02 -23.28
C GLY A 135 -8.57 6.69 -23.82
N THR A 136 -7.62 6.45 -22.93
CA THR A 136 -6.23 6.10 -23.30
C THR A 136 -6.16 4.86 -24.20
N GLU A 137 -5.20 4.84 -25.12
CA GLU A 137 -4.98 3.72 -26.07
C GLU A 137 -4.37 2.48 -25.39
N SER A 138 -3.79 2.64 -24.19
CA SER A 138 -3.18 1.55 -23.41
C SER A 138 -4.18 0.82 -22.52
N PHE A 139 -5.48 0.92 -22.82
CA PHE A 139 -6.57 0.52 -21.92
C PHE A 139 -6.49 -0.93 -21.42
N HIS A 140 -6.17 -1.89 -22.31
CA HIS A 140 -6.02 -3.32 -21.94
C HIS A 140 -4.89 -3.59 -20.93
N THR A 141 -3.89 -2.70 -20.86
CA THR A 141 -2.72 -2.92 -19.98
C THR A 141 -2.89 -2.31 -18.60
N ILE A 142 -3.97 -1.56 -18.37
CA ILE A 142 -4.20 -0.81 -17.12
C ILE A 142 -5.60 -1.04 -16.53
N THR A 143 -6.46 -1.82 -17.19
CA THR A 143 -7.83 -2.11 -16.75
C THR A 143 -8.21 -3.56 -17.01
N SER A 144 -9.35 -3.98 -16.46
CA SER A 144 -9.99 -5.26 -16.75
C SER A 144 -10.79 -5.28 -18.07
N TYR A 145 -10.50 -4.38 -19.01
CA TYR A 145 -11.21 -4.30 -20.29
C TYR A 145 -10.90 -5.51 -21.17
N PRO A 146 -11.91 -6.26 -21.66
CA PRO A 146 -11.67 -7.57 -22.29
C PRO A 146 -10.78 -7.48 -23.53
N ASP A 147 -9.79 -8.37 -23.65
CA ASP A 147 -8.80 -8.39 -24.75
C ASP A 147 -9.40 -8.48 -26.16
N ASP A 148 -10.62 -9.03 -26.30
CA ASP A 148 -11.31 -9.14 -27.57
C ASP A 148 -12.15 -7.90 -27.92
N TRP A 149 -12.31 -6.96 -27.00
CA TRP A 149 -12.93 -5.65 -27.24
C TRP A 149 -11.93 -4.70 -27.89
N GLN A 150 -12.42 -3.68 -28.58
CA GLN A 150 -11.62 -2.83 -29.45
C GLN A 150 -11.23 -1.53 -28.74
N VAL A 151 -9.93 -1.23 -28.76
CA VAL A 151 -9.39 0.11 -28.46
C VAL A 151 -8.91 0.74 -29.76
N LEU A 152 -9.63 1.76 -30.24
CA LEU A 152 -9.31 2.49 -31.46
C LEU A 152 -8.26 3.57 -31.23
N ASP A 153 -7.51 3.91 -32.28
CA ASP A 153 -6.66 5.10 -32.31
C ASP A 153 -7.49 6.36 -32.04
N ASN A 154 -7.01 7.22 -31.14
CA ASN A 154 -7.74 8.39 -30.66
C ASN A 154 -8.05 9.38 -31.80
N VAL A 155 -7.14 9.56 -32.77
CA VAL A 155 -7.35 10.48 -33.90
C VAL A 155 -8.41 9.92 -34.84
N ALA A 156 -8.38 8.62 -35.12
CA ALA A 156 -9.36 7.95 -35.95
C ALA A 156 -10.77 8.03 -35.33
N ALA A 157 -10.90 7.69 -34.04
CA ALA A 157 -12.16 7.76 -33.32
C ALA A 157 -12.71 9.19 -33.24
N ALA A 158 -11.87 10.18 -32.95
CA ALA A 158 -12.27 11.58 -32.91
C ALA A 158 -12.76 12.08 -34.29
N ARG A 159 -12.11 11.69 -35.39
CA ARG A 159 -12.59 12.03 -36.74
C ARG A 159 -13.96 11.44 -37.04
N GLU A 160 -14.22 10.21 -36.61
CA GLU A 160 -15.53 9.59 -36.76
C GLU A 160 -16.59 10.33 -35.96
N ALA A 161 -16.30 10.70 -34.71
CA ALA A 161 -17.22 11.44 -33.85
C ALA A 161 -17.52 12.84 -34.41
N VAL A 162 -16.49 13.61 -34.78
CA VAL A 162 -16.66 14.94 -35.37
C VAL A 162 -17.45 14.85 -36.66
N ALA A 163 -17.11 13.93 -37.57
CA ALA A 163 -17.85 13.77 -38.83
C ALA A 163 -19.32 13.35 -38.63
N ALA A 164 -19.65 12.69 -37.51
CA ALA A 164 -21.02 12.31 -37.18
C ALA A 164 -21.84 13.45 -36.54
N LEU A 165 -21.17 14.42 -35.91
CA LEU A 165 -21.78 15.58 -35.25
C LEU A 165 -21.81 16.83 -36.15
N GLU A 166 -20.86 16.94 -37.08
CA GLU A 166 -20.65 18.12 -37.92
C GLU A 166 -21.89 18.45 -38.77
N GLY A 167 -22.32 19.71 -38.71
CA GLY A 167 -23.45 20.23 -39.47
C GLY A 167 -24.81 20.17 -38.76
N ASP A 168 -24.91 19.45 -37.64
CA ASP A 168 -26.11 19.33 -36.82
C ASP A 168 -26.00 20.04 -35.45
N VAL A 169 -24.81 20.57 -35.12
CA VAL A 169 -24.51 21.22 -33.85
C VAL A 169 -23.79 22.56 -34.05
N ASP A 170 -23.84 23.43 -33.03
CA ASP A 170 -23.20 24.74 -33.00
C ASP A 170 -21.76 24.69 -32.41
N PHE A 171 -21.43 23.63 -31.67
CA PHE A 171 -20.15 23.47 -30.97
C PHE A 171 -19.87 21.98 -30.69
N ILE A 172 -18.62 21.53 -30.82
CA ILE A 172 -18.19 20.14 -30.58
C ILE A 172 -17.10 20.08 -29.51
N ILE A 173 -17.32 19.24 -28.50
CA ILE A 173 -16.44 19.05 -27.34
C ILE A 173 -15.98 17.60 -27.24
N CYS A 174 -14.71 17.40 -26.92
CA CYS A 174 -14.17 16.15 -26.43
C CYS A 174 -14.04 16.20 -24.89
N ALA A 175 -14.84 15.40 -24.18
CA ALA A 175 -14.66 15.08 -22.76
C ALA A 175 -13.53 14.04 -22.64
N SER A 176 -12.31 14.49 -22.45
CA SER A 176 -11.11 13.71 -22.70
C SER A 176 -10.58 13.04 -21.44
N HIS A 177 -10.24 11.76 -21.57
CA HIS A 177 -9.47 10.97 -20.63
C HIS A 177 -8.23 10.36 -21.31
N ILE A 178 -7.51 11.21 -22.04
CA ILE A 178 -6.24 10.84 -22.71
C ILE A 178 -5.11 11.73 -22.19
N SER A 179 -3.87 11.31 -22.41
CA SER A 179 -2.70 12.06 -21.97
C SER A 179 -2.52 13.38 -22.73
N THR A 180 -1.87 14.37 -22.12
CA THR A 180 -1.59 15.68 -22.73
C THR A 180 -1.04 15.59 -24.16
N GLY A 181 -0.08 14.68 -24.37
CA GLY A 181 0.53 14.48 -25.69
C GLY A 181 -0.44 13.90 -26.73
N ALA A 182 -1.39 13.06 -26.30
CA ALA A 182 -2.44 12.53 -27.16
C ALA A 182 -3.49 13.61 -27.50
N GLN A 183 -3.82 14.50 -26.58
CA GLN A 183 -4.71 15.65 -26.85
C GLN A 183 -4.12 16.56 -27.93
N GLU A 184 -2.84 16.94 -27.80
CA GLU A 184 -2.15 17.74 -28.82
C GLU A 184 -2.18 17.02 -30.18
N ARG A 185 -1.97 15.70 -30.19
CA ARG A 185 -2.04 14.89 -31.41
C ARG A 185 -3.43 14.94 -32.05
N VAL A 186 -4.50 14.79 -31.26
CA VAL A 186 -5.89 14.87 -31.74
C VAL A 186 -6.19 16.27 -32.26
N ALA A 187 -5.95 17.31 -31.47
CA ALA A 187 -6.22 18.69 -31.83
C ALA A 187 -5.51 19.14 -33.14
N ASN A 188 -4.27 18.68 -33.38
CA ASN A 188 -3.56 18.99 -34.62
C ASN A 188 -4.06 18.22 -35.86
N ASN A 189 -4.83 17.15 -35.70
CA ASN A 189 -5.17 16.22 -36.78
C ASN A 189 -6.68 16.06 -37.04
N VAL A 190 -7.53 16.68 -36.24
CA VAL A 190 -8.98 16.60 -36.35
C VAL A 190 -9.56 18.00 -36.58
N ASP A 191 -9.96 18.28 -37.83
CA ASP A 191 -10.64 19.53 -38.18
C ASP A 191 -12.10 19.48 -37.68
N GLY A 192 -12.64 20.63 -37.23
CA GLY A 192 -14.03 20.76 -36.78
C GLY A 192 -14.27 20.48 -35.28
N LEU A 193 -13.21 20.23 -34.51
CA LEU A 193 -13.27 20.10 -33.05
C LEU A 193 -13.00 21.44 -32.38
N ASP A 194 -13.91 21.95 -31.54
CA ASP A 194 -13.75 23.25 -30.90
C ASP A 194 -12.94 23.16 -29.61
N ALA A 195 -13.23 22.18 -28.76
CA ALA A 195 -12.59 22.03 -27.45
C ALA A 195 -12.27 20.58 -27.06
N ILE A 196 -11.14 20.41 -26.36
CA ILE A 196 -10.77 19.21 -25.60
C ILE A 196 -10.59 19.64 -24.15
N VAL A 197 -11.34 19.03 -23.23
CA VAL A 197 -11.30 19.35 -21.80
C VAL A 197 -11.09 18.09 -20.98
N GLY A 198 -10.29 18.19 -19.91
CA GLY A 198 -9.96 17.08 -19.03
C GLY A 198 -8.83 16.19 -19.56
N SER A 199 -8.09 15.52 -18.68
CA SER A 199 -7.00 14.60 -19.05
C SER A 199 -6.88 13.41 -18.10
N HIS A 200 -6.04 12.45 -18.50
CA HIS A 200 -5.57 11.36 -17.65
C HIS A 200 -4.26 11.71 -16.87
N SER A 201 -3.65 12.88 -17.14
CA SER A 201 -2.26 13.14 -16.75
C SER A 201 -2.09 13.87 -15.42
N GLY A 202 -3.18 14.30 -14.76
CA GLY A 202 -3.11 15.12 -13.53
C GLY A 202 -2.38 16.46 -13.71
N VAL A 203 -2.17 16.91 -14.95
CA VAL A 203 -1.41 18.12 -15.24
C VAL A 203 -2.33 19.33 -15.11
N VAL A 204 -1.86 20.33 -14.37
CA VAL A 204 -2.50 21.64 -14.28
C VAL A 204 -1.84 22.60 -15.27
N PHE A 205 -2.54 23.01 -16.33
CA PHE A 205 -2.02 24.03 -17.25
C PHE A 205 -2.04 25.43 -16.62
N ASP A 206 -0.99 26.20 -16.90
CA ASP A 206 -0.96 27.64 -16.63
C ASP A 206 -2.01 28.39 -17.45
N ALA A 207 -2.31 27.94 -18.67
CA ALA A 207 -3.35 28.50 -19.54
C ALA A 207 -3.80 27.47 -20.59
N PRO A 208 -5.06 27.55 -21.08
CA PRO A 208 -5.50 26.76 -22.23
C PRO A 208 -4.61 27.00 -23.46
N LYS A 209 -4.43 25.95 -24.26
CA LYS A 209 -3.59 25.98 -25.47
C LYS A 209 -4.45 25.74 -26.70
N THR A 210 -4.19 26.46 -27.78
CA THR A 210 -4.93 26.26 -29.04
C THR A 210 -4.04 25.61 -30.09
N PHE A 211 -4.51 24.51 -30.67
CA PHE A 211 -3.86 23.79 -31.76
C PHE A 211 -4.82 23.67 -32.93
N ASN A 212 -4.43 24.23 -34.08
CA ASN A 212 -5.22 24.18 -35.33
C ASN A 212 -6.71 24.60 -35.19
N GLY A 213 -7.01 25.54 -34.28
CA GLY A 213 -8.37 26.02 -34.00
C GLY A 213 -9.06 25.34 -32.81
N THR A 214 -8.60 24.16 -32.40
CA THR A 214 -9.10 23.47 -31.20
C THR A 214 -8.43 23.99 -29.94
N THR A 215 -9.21 24.31 -28.92
CA THR A 215 -8.72 24.69 -27.59
C THR A 215 -8.60 23.47 -26.69
N VAL A 216 -7.48 23.34 -26.00
CA VAL A 216 -7.17 22.24 -25.08
C VAL A 216 -6.93 22.82 -23.68
N ALA A 217 -7.63 22.28 -22.68
CA ALA A 217 -7.50 22.69 -21.28
C ALA A 217 -7.44 21.48 -20.35
N GLU A 218 -6.48 21.54 -19.41
CA GLU A 218 -6.28 20.58 -18.33
C GLU A 218 -6.10 21.40 -17.06
N PHE A 219 -6.92 21.16 -16.04
CA PHE A 219 -6.83 21.92 -14.79
C PHE A 219 -6.53 21.06 -13.57
N GLY A 220 -6.17 19.80 -13.72
CA GLY A 220 -5.72 18.93 -12.62
C GLY A 220 -6.72 17.84 -12.32
N ASP A 221 -6.76 17.41 -11.06
CA ASP A 221 -7.57 16.31 -10.55
C ASP A 221 -8.27 16.67 -9.22
N GLU A 222 -9.20 15.78 -8.83
CA GLU A 222 -9.98 15.84 -7.59
C GLU A 222 -10.67 17.19 -7.33
N PHE A 223 -10.35 17.86 -6.22
CA PHE A 223 -11.04 19.06 -5.74
C PHE A 223 -10.17 20.32 -5.79
N GLY A 224 -8.94 20.21 -6.33
CA GLY A 224 -7.97 21.29 -6.33
C GLY A 224 -8.35 22.43 -7.27
N HIS A 225 -9.01 22.11 -8.40
CA HIS A 225 -9.23 23.09 -9.46
C HIS A 225 -10.57 22.92 -10.17
N LEU A 226 -11.12 24.02 -10.69
CA LEU A 226 -12.28 24.01 -11.58
C LEU A 226 -12.06 24.92 -12.79
N GLY A 227 -12.31 24.38 -13.98
CA GLY A 227 -12.19 25.11 -15.24
C GLY A 227 -13.45 25.84 -15.64
N ARG A 228 -13.31 27.11 -16.07
CA ARG A 228 -14.37 27.85 -16.77
C ARG A 228 -13.85 28.38 -18.09
N LEU A 229 -14.38 27.89 -19.20
CA LEU A 229 -13.98 28.32 -20.55
C LEU A 229 -15.18 28.91 -21.30
N THR A 230 -15.07 30.12 -21.81
CA THR A 230 -16.13 30.75 -22.61
C THR A 230 -15.67 30.93 -24.05
N PHE A 231 -16.49 30.45 -24.97
CA PHE A 231 -16.26 30.45 -26.41
C PHE A 231 -17.30 31.30 -27.13
N ASP A 232 -16.87 31.99 -28.18
CA ASP A 232 -17.76 32.60 -29.15
C ASP A 232 -18.36 31.50 -30.05
N LEU A 233 -19.70 31.42 -30.12
CA LEU A 233 -20.39 30.37 -30.89
C LEU A 233 -20.33 30.59 -32.40
N GLU A 234 -20.05 31.81 -32.87
CA GLU A 234 -19.92 32.07 -34.31
C GLU A 234 -18.54 31.69 -34.84
N THR A 235 -17.49 31.86 -34.03
CA THR A 235 -16.10 31.61 -34.44
C THR A 235 -15.50 30.33 -33.88
N GLY A 236 -16.05 29.77 -32.79
CA GLY A 236 -15.46 28.66 -32.04
C GLY A 236 -14.24 29.08 -31.19
N GLU A 237 -13.87 30.36 -31.20
CA GLU A 237 -12.67 30.85 -30.51
C GLU A 237 -12.93 31.06 -29.01
N LEU A 238 -11.94 30.69 -28.18
CA LEU A 238 -11.94 30.97 -26.75
C LEU A 238 -11.89 32.50 -26.53
N SER A 239 -12.93 33.05 -25.91
CA SER A 239 -13.04 34.48 -25.63
C SER A 239 -12.56 34.84 -24.23
N GLU A 240 -12.83 33.99 -23.25
CA GLU A 240 -12.46 34.19 -21.85
C GLU A 240 -12.25 32.84 -21.15
N TRP A 241 -11.37 32.80 -20.15
CA TRP A 241 -11.17 31.60 -19.34
C TRP A 241 -10.74 31.94 -17.91
N GLU A 242 -11.10 31.09 -16.98
CA GLU A 242 -10.65 31.11 -15.58
C GLU A 242 -10.32 29.69 -15.13
N ARG A 243 -9.27 29.56 -14.33
CA ARG A 243 -8.99 28.39 -13.50
C ARG A 243 -9.22 28.80 -12.05
N LEU A 244 -10.18 28.17 -11.39
CA LEU A 244 -10.45 28.41 -9.99
C LEU A 244 -9.54 27.48 -9.19
N ASP A 245 -8.73 28.04 -8.30
CA ASP A 245 -7.76 27.30 -7.48
C ASP A 245 -8.29 27.21 -6.05
N PHE A 246 -8.83 26.05 -5.67
CA PHE A 246 -9.37 25.84 -4.34
C PHE A 246 -8.24 25.67 -3.34
N TYR A 247 -8.40 26.29 -2.17
CA TYR A 247 -7.46 26.16 -1.07
C TYR A 247 -8.17 26.33 0.26
N ASN A 248 -7.59 25.77 1.31
CA ASN A 248 -8.08 25.91 2.67
C ASN A 248 -7.22 26.91 3.44
N SER A 249 -7.73 28.12 3.69
CA SER A 249 -6.97 29.12 4.45
C SER A 249 -6.67 28.72 5.88
N ALA A 250 -7.41 27.77 6.45
CA ALA A 250 -7.15 27.25 7.80
C ALA A 250 -5.96 26.28 7.87
N ALA A 251 -5.58 25.68 6.73
CA ALA A 251 -4.44 24.77 6.62
C ALA A 251 -3.14 25.47 6.14
N LEU A 252 -3.21 26.73 5.71
CA LEU A 252 -2.03 27.49 5.28
C LEU A 252 -1.11 27.80 6.47
N GLY A 253 0.20 27.64 6.26
CA GLY A 253 1.22 28.00 7.24
C GLY A 253 1.34 29.52 7.42
N ASP A 254 1.92 29.93 8.55
CA ASP A 254 2.19 31.34 8.85
C ASP A 254 3.13 31.95 7.78
N GLY A 255 2.56 32.76 6.89
CA GLY A 255 3.29 33.46 5.82
C GLY A 255 3.06 32.90 4.42
N ASP A 256 2.33 31.80 4.29
CA ASP A 256 1.91 31.26 3.00
C ASP A 256 0.82 32.15 2.37
N SER A 257 0.80 32.19 1.05
CA SER A 257 -0.18 32.95 0.28
C SER A 257 -1.11 31.99 -0.48
N PRO A 258 -2.36 32.38 -0.77
CA PRO A 258 -3.25 31.59 -1.61
C PRO A 258 -2.58 31.22 -2.95
N PRO A 259 -2.84 30.00 -3.47
CA PRO A 259 -2.36 29.61 -4.78
C PRO A 259 -2.96 30.49 -5.89
N GLY A 260 -2.28 30.55 -7.04
CA GLY A 260 -2.85 31.19 -8.24
C GLY A 260 -2.93 32.72 -8.25
N GLY A 261 -2.64 33.42 -7.15
CA GLY A 261 -2.82 34.88 -7.04
C GLY A 261 -1.97 35.76 -7.98
N ASP A 262 -1.10 35.17 -8.81
CA ASP A 262 -0.14 35.87 -9.67
C ASP A 262 -0.65 36.15 -11.10
N SER A 263 -1.78 35.55 -11.51
CA SER A 263 -2.36 35.68 -12.85
C SER A 263 -3.82 36.13 -12.79
N GLU A 264 -4.26 36.95 -13.75
CA GLU A 264 -5.63 37.50 -13.80
C GLU A 264 -6.70 36.39 -13.97
N ASN A 265 -6.35 35.28 -14.60
CA ASN A 265 -7.27 34.17 -14.88
C ASN A 265 -7.13 33.00 -13.89
N HIS A 266 -6.26 33.12 -12.88
CA HIS A 266 -6.11 32.14 -11.82
C HIS A 266 -6.79 32.72 -10.58
N VAL A 267 -7.93 32.14 -10.22
CA VAL A 267 -8.86 32.72 -9.25
C VAL A 267 -8.82 31.88 -7.97
N PRO A 268 -8.06 32.30 -6.93
CA PRO A 268 -8.06 31.59 -5.66
C PRO A 268 -9.47 31.56 -5.04
N ARG A 269 -9.88 30.39 -4.56
CA ARG A 269 -11.16 30.17 -3.88
C ARG A 269 -10.92 29.51 -2.53
N ASP A 270 -11.11 30.29 -1.47
CA ASP A 270 -11.03 29.76 -0.12
C ASP A 270 -12.25 28.89 0.18
N VAL A 271 -12.03 27.61 0.43
CA VAL A 271 -13.12 26.68 0.78
C VAL A 271 -13.78 27.04 2.11
N GLN A 272 -13.10 27.78 2.99
CA GLN A 272 -13.69 28.29 4.23
C GLN A 272 -14.78 29.35 3.99
N GLU A 273 -14.78 30.00 2.83
CA GLU A 273 -15.78 31.01 2.45
C GLU A 273 -16.94 30.43 1.62
N ILE A 274 -16.84 29.16 1.21
CA ILE A 274 -17.83 28.48 0.38
C ILE A 274 -18.72 27.62 1.26
N ALA A 275 -20.02 27.90 1.22
CA ALA A 275 -21.02 27.00 1.79
C ALA A 275 -21.15 25.77 0.88
N GLY A 276 -20.96 24.58 1.46
CA GLY A 276 -21.16 23.32 0.73
C GLY A 276 -22.63 23.03 0.44
N ASP A 277 -22.88 22.27 -0.62
CA ASP A 277 -24.19 21.71 -0.94
C ASP A 277 -24.64 20.69 0.13
N GLU A 278 -25.83 20.91 0.70
CA GLU A 278 -26.35 20.11 1.83
C GLU A 278 -26.69 18.66 1.45
N GLU A 279 -27.07 18.40 0.20
CA GLU A 279 -27.44 17.04 -0.25
C GLU A 279 -26.18 16.20 -0.44
N LEU A 280 -25.17 16.73 -1.13
CA LEU A 280 -23.87 16.06 -1.28
C LEU A 280 -23.19 15.84 0.08
N ALA A 281 -23.30 16.79 1.01
CA ALA A 281 -22.86 16.61 2.39
C ALA A 281 -23.53 15.41 3.07
N SER A 282 -24.84 15.27 2.86
CA SER A 282 -25.65 14.20 3.44
C SER A 282 -25.33 12.84 2.82
N MET A 283 -25.10 12.78 1.50
CA MET A 283 -24.64 11.58 0.80
C MET A 283 -23.27 11.13 1.34
N ALA A 284 -22.30 12.05 1.39
CA ALA A 284 -20.97 11.77 1.91
C ALA A 284 -21.04 11.22 3.34
N GLN A 285 -21.80 11.89 4.21
CA GLN A 285 -21.99 11.42 5.59
C GLN A 285 -22.64 10.02 5.66
N ALA A 286 -23.63 9.73 4.82
CA ALA A 286 -24.33 8.45 4.83
C ALA A 286 -23.40 7.30 4.43
N TYR A 287 -22.72 7.43 3.28
CA TYR A 287 -21.81 6.41 2.78
C TYR A 287 -20.59 6.21 3.69
N THR A 288 -20.01 7.28 4.22
CA THR A 288 -18.89 7.19 5.16
C THR A 288 -19.32 6.55 6.49
N ALA A 289 -20.50 6.90 7.03
CA ALA A 289 -20.99 6.30 8.27
C ALA A 289 -21.29 4.80 8.12
N GLU A 290 -21.83 4.38 6.98
CA GLU A 290 -22.07 2.96 6.67
C GLU A 290 -20.74 2.21 6.51
N LEU A 291 -19.76 2.78 5.82
CA LEU A 291 -18.42 2.21 5.70
C LEU A 291 -17.73 2.09 7.07
N GLU A 292 -17.80 3.12 7.91
CA GLU A 292 -17.27 3.08 9.28
C GLU A 292 -17.94 1.97 10.12
N GLU A 293 -19.25 1.77 9.97
CA GLU A 293 -19.99 0.72 10.69
C GLU A 293 -19.54 -0.68 10.24
N GLN A 294 -19.33 -0.88 8.94
CA GLN A 294 -18.85 -2.12 8.35
C GLN A 294 -17.40 -2.42 8.76
N LEU A 295 -16.49 -1.47 8.54
CA LEU A 295 -15.07 -1.59 8.92
C LEU A 295 -14.89 -1.72 10.44
N GLY A 296 -15.85 -1.26 11.23
CA GLY A 296 -15.88 -1.44 12.68
C GLY A 296 -16.22 -2.85 13.14
N GLN A 297 -16.71 -3.72 12.25
CA GLN A 297 -16.96 -5.13 12.58
C GLN A 297 -15.64 -5.93 12.62
N PRO A 298 -15.54 -6.94 13.50
CA PRO A 298 -14.43 -7.90 13.44
C PRO A 298 -14.40 -8.65 12.12
N ILE A 299 -13.25 -8.66 11.45
CA ILE A 299 -13.01 -9.40 10.20
C ILE A 299 -12.25 -10.71 10.46
N VAL A 300 -11.44 -10.76 11.52
CA VAL A 300 -10.69 -11.95 11.95
C VAL A 300 -10.34 -11.90 13.44
N GLU A 301 -10.04 -13.05 14.06
CA GLU A 301 -9.50 -13.14 15.43
C GLU A 301 -7.99 -13.40 15.39
N SER A 302 -7.19 -12.57 16.08
CA SER A 302 -5.75 -12.81 16.25
C SER A 302 -5.44 -13.56 17.54
N GLU A 303 -4.69 -14.65 17.46
CA GLU A 303 -4.24 -15.42 18.65
C GLU A 303 -3.06 -14.74 19.37
N VAL A 304 -2.40 -13.80 18.70
CA VAL A 304 -1.21 -13.07 19.17
C VAL A 304 -1.40 -11.55 19.07
N GLU A 305 -0.52 -10.79 19.71
CA GLU A 305 -0.44 -9.34 19.48
C GLU A 305 0.21 -9.06 18.12
N LEU A 306 -0.41 -8.19 17.34
CA LEU A 306 0.10 -7.69 16.06
C LEU A 306 0.89 -6.40 16.32
N ASN A 307 2.20 -6.45 16.11
CA ASN A 307 3.09 -5.32 16.30
C ASN A 307 3.14 -4.42 15.05
N ALA A 308 2.38 -3.32 15.10
CA ALA A 308 2.40 -2.23 14.11
C ALA A 308 3.19 -1.00 14.60
N THR A 309 4.09 -1.19 15.57
CA THR A 309 5.02 -0.14 16.00
C THR A 309 6.15 0.05 14.98
N TYR A 310 6.89 1.15 15.10
CA TYR A 310 8.04 1.43 14.25
C TYR A 310 9.25 0.50 14.48
N ASP A 311 9.13 -0.53 15.31
CA ASP A 311 10.09 -1.64 15.35
C ASP A 311 10.30 -2.29 13.98
N ASN A 312 9.29 -2.24 13.11
CA ASN A 312 9.38 -2.75 11.74
C ASN A 312 10.48 -2.09 10.87
N TYR A 313 11.00 -0.93 11.25
CA TYR A 313 12.15 -0.31 10.60
C TYR A 313 13.46 -1.04 10.93
N ALA A 314 13.54 -1.59 12.13
CA ALA A 314 14.75 -2.16 12.71
C ALA A 314 14.81 -3.69 12.57
N VAL A 315 13.65 -4.36 12.65
CA VAL A 315 13.58 -5.81 12.77
C VAL A 315 12.32 -6.37 12.11
N GLU A 316 12.38 -7.65 11.75
CA GLU A 316 11.22 -8.44 11.33
C GLU A 316 10.09 -8.38 12.37
N THR A 317 8.84 -8.26 11.94
CA THR A 317 7.66 -8.36 12.80
C THR A 317 6.69 -9.42 12.29
N GLY A 318 5.92 -10.04 13.19
CA GLY A 318 4.87 -10.98 12.79
C GLY A 318 3.85 -10.33 11.86
N LEU A 319 3.43 -9.09 12.15
CA LEU A 319 2.54 -8.35 11.27
C LEU A 319 3.15 -8.06 9.89
N GLY A 320 4.44 -7.68 9.82
CA GLY A 320 5.14 -7.50 8.55
C GLY A 320 5.21 -8.79 7.73
N ASN A 321 5.41 -9.93 8.40
CA ASN A 321 5.34 -11.24 7.77
C ASN A 321 3.95 -11.54 7.22
N LEU A 322 2.88 -11.29 7.99
CA LEU A 322 1.51 -11.46 7.53
C LEU A 322 1.22 -10.62 6.29
N ILE A 323 1.54 -9.32 6.32
CA ILE A 323 1.29 -8.41 5.20
C ILE A 323 1.99 -8.92 3.94
N THR A 324 3.27 -9.27 4.05
CA THR A 324 4.04 -9.75 2.90
C THR A 324 3.64 -11.15 2.44
N ASP A 325 3.17 -12.02 3.34
CA ASP A 325 2.60 -13.32 2.96
C ASP A 325 1.33 -13.13 2.13
N LEU A 326 0.42 -12.26 2.57
CA LEU A 326 -0.78 -11.93 1.82
C LEU A 326 -0.45 -11.30 0.47
N MET A 327 0.55 -10.42 0.38
CA MET A 327 0.97 -9.84 -0.91
C MET A 327 1.40 -10.89 -1.93
N ARG A 328 1.87 -12.09 -1.51
CA ARG A 328 2.18 -13.20 -2.42
C ARG A 328 0.96 -13.98 -2.90
N GLU A 329 -0.20 -13.74 -2.28
CA GLU A 329 -1.50 -14.30 -2.67
C GLU A 329 -2.22 -13.42 -3.72
N VAL A 330 -1.64 -12.28 -4.14
CA VAL A 330 -2.24 -11.41 -5.16
C VAL A 330 -2.17 -12.05 -6.55
N GLY A 331 -3.31 -12.06 -7.24
CA GLY A 331 -3.42 -12.61 -8.59
C GLY A 331 -3.28 -14.14 -8.66
N ASP A 332 -3.67 -14.72 -9.80
CA ASP A 332 -3.64 -16.17 -10.03
C ASP A 332 -2.35 -16.58 -10.76
N PHE A 333 -1.22 -16.63 -10.04
CA PHE A 333 0.07 -17.07 -10.60
C PHE A 333 0.34 -18.57 -10.37
N GLU A 334 0.84 -19.25 -11.40
CA GLU A 334 1.25 -20.66 -11.33
C GLU A 334 2.63 -20.87 -12.00
N PRO A 335 3.71 -21.16 -11.22
CA PRO A 335 3.74 -21.21 -9.75
C PRO A 335 3.51 -19.82 -9.13
N GLY A 336 3.09 -19.78 -7.86
CA GLY A 336 2.81 -18.53 -7.15
C GLY A 336 4.03 -17.60 -7.03
N ILE A 337 3.79 -16.38 -6.52
CA ILE A 337 4.81 -15.32 -6.41
C ILE A 337 5.97 -15.76 -5.50
N ASP A 338 7.21 -15.53 -5.92
CA ASP A 338 8.40 -16.01 -5.20
C ASP A 338 8.70 -15.17 -3.96
N VAL A 339 8.65 -13.84 -4.10
CA VAL A 339 9.06 -12.89 -3.05
C VAL A 339 8.04 -11.77 -2.90
N ALA A 340 7.81 -11.31 -1.67
CA ALA A 340 7.12 -10.05 -1.42
C ALA A 340 7.96 -9.10 -0.59
N VAL A 341 7.86 -7.80 -0.86
CA VAL A 341 8.47 -6.76 -0.05
C VAL A 341 7.50 -5.63 0.26
N GLN A 342 7.47 -5.25 1.53
CA GLN A 342 6.76 -4.08 2.06
C GLN A 342 7.76 -3.11 2.71
N ASN A 343 7.74 -1.82 2.34
CA ASN A 343 8.52 -0.80 3.03
C ASN A 343 7.96 -0.55 4.45
N ALA A 344 8.85 -0.41 5.44
CA ALA A 344 8.45 -0.19 6.83
C ALA A 344 7.61 1.09 7.01
N GLY A 345 7.89 2.13 6.21
CA GLY A 345 7.13 3.38 6.23
C GLY A 345 5.69 3.26 5.77
N GLY A 346 5.32 2.22 5.03
CA GLY A 346 3.94 1.95 4.62
C GLY A 346 3.08 1.31 5.72
N ILE A 347 3.71 0.77 6.78
CA ILE A 347 3.02 0.21 7.95
C ILE A 347 2.98 1.28 9.05
N ARG A 348 1.77 1.67 9.45
CA ARG A 348 1.48 2.84 10.30
C ARG A 348 0.81 2.41 11.61
N SER A 349 0.05 3.32 12.22
CA SER A 349 -0.53 3.30 13.57
C SER A 349 0.45 3.55 14.73
N ASN A 350 1.66 2.98 14.68
CA ASN A 350 2.60 2.95 15.80
C ASN A 350 1.98 2.41 17.11
N THR A 351 1.24 1.30 17.03
CA THR A 351 0.58 0.66 18.19
C THR A 351 0.59 -0.87 18.08
N MET A 352 0.11 -1.54 19.13
CA MET A 352 -0.14 -2.98 19.16
C MET A 352 -1.65 -3.25 19.02
N TYR A 353 -2.01 -4.29 18.26
CA TYR A 353 -3.40 -4.76 18.12
C TYR A 353 -3.55 -6.20 18.61
N GLY A 354 -4.75 -6.55 19.10
CA GLY A 354 -5.01 -7.89 19.65
C GLY A 354 -4.29 -8.17 20.98
N PRO A 355 -4.25 -9.46 21.41
CA PRO A 355 -4.94 -10.60 20.82
C PRO A 355 -6.47 -10.43 20.88
N GLY A 356 -7.18 -11.10 19.98
CA GLY A 356 -8.64 -11.01 19.83
C GLY A 356 -9.05 -10.40 18.49
N ALA A 357 -10.29 -9.91 18.44
CA ALA A 357 -10.90 -9.32 17.26
C ALA A 357 -10.05 -8.20 16.64
N ILE A 358 -9.75 -8.35 15.35
CA ILE A 358 -9.19 -7.33 14.47
C ILE A 358 -10.30 -6.87 13.53
N THR A 359 -10.45 -5.56 13.37
CA THR A 359 -11.47 -4.95 12.51
C THR A 359 -10.86 -4.37 11.22
N GLY A 360 -11.68 -4.05 10.23
CA GLY A 360 -11.25 -3.33 9.03
C GLY A 360 -10.64 -1.96 9.36
N ILE A 361 -11.17 -1.24 10.35
CA ILE A 361 -10.57 0.01 10.86
C ILE A 361 -9.12 -0.23 11.32
N ASN A 362 -8.86 -1.33 12.02
CA ASN A 362 -7.49 -1.65 12.45
C ASN A 362 -6.56 -1.85 11.25
N VAL A 363 -7.02 -2.54 10.20
CA VAL A 363 -6.22 -2.72 8.98
C VAL A 363 -5.97 -1.37 8.29
N MET A 364 -6.97 -0.50 8.21
CA MET A 364 -6.81 0.82 7.60
C MET A 364 -5.88 1.75 8.40
N ASP A 365 -5.87 1.65 9.74
CA ASP A 365 -4.88 2.36 10.57
C ASP A 365 -3.45 1.88 10.31
N ILE A 366 -3.28 0.57 10.01
CA ILE A 366 -2.00 -0.07 9.73
C ILE A 366 -1.52 0.23 8.31
N LEU A 367 -2.41 0.18 7.31
CA LEU A 367 -2.12 0.40 5.88
C LEU A 367 -2.99 1.54 5.32
N PRO A 368 -2.75 2.80 5.75
CA PRO A 368 -3.63 3.92 5.43
C PRO A 368 -3.43 4.49 4.03
N PHE A 369 -2.33 4.14 3.36
CA PHE A 369 -2.01 4.67 2.05
C PHE A 369 -2.74 3.89 0.95
N PRO A 370 -3.27 4.57 -0.08
CA PRO A 370 -3.90 3.92 -1.23
C PRO A 370 -2.83 3.38 -2.19
N ASN A 371 -1.89 2.58 -1.68
CA ASN A 371 -0.86 1.98 -2.50
C ASN A 371 -1.41 0.72 -3.17
N GLU A 372 -1.27 0.62 -4.48
CA GLU A 372 -1.65 -0.58 -5.24
C GLU A 372 -0.59 -1.69 -5.11
N ILE A 373 -1.01 -2.96 -5.05
CA ILE A 373 -0.09 -4.10 -5.13
C ILE A 373 0.27 -4.37 -6.60
N GLU A 374 1.56 -4.46 -6.89
CA GLU A 374 2.09 -4.76 -8.23
C GLU A 374 3.02 -5.96 -8.19
N VAL A 375 3.14 -6.69 -9.30
CA VAL A 375 4.05 -7.84 -9.44
C VAL A 375 5.00 -7.62 -10.61
N TYR A 376 6.28 -7.87 -10.36
CA TYR A 376 7.38 -7.67 -11.30
C TYR A 376 8.20 -8.94 -11.50
N GLU A 377 8.66 -9.17 -12.72
CA GLU A 377 9.76 -10.10 -13.01
C GLU A 377 11.11 -9.40 -12.82
N LEU A 378 11.93 -9.92 -11.91
CA LEU A 378 13.26 -9.40 -11.61
C LEU A 378 14.33 -10.48 -11.71
N SER A 379 15.50 -10.14 -12.24
CA SER A 379 16.67 -11.01 -12.10
C SER A 379 17.11 -11.10 -10.64
N GLY A 380 17.70 -12.22 -10.24
CA GLY A 380 18.27 -12.37 -8.90
C GLY A 380 19.29 -11.28 -8.56
N ALA A 381 20.05 -10.79 -9.55
CA ALA A 381 20.96 -9.67 -9.37
C ALA A 381 20.23 -8.37 -8.97
N LYS A 382 19.07 -8.07 -9.59
CA LYS A 382 18.26 -6.88 -9.25
C LYS A 382 17.57 -7.03 -7.89
N LEU A 383 17.10 -8.24 -7.59
CA LEU A 383 16.56 -8.57 -6.27
C LEU A 383 17.63 -8.39 -5.18
N ARG A 384 18.85 -8.89 -5.39
CA ARG A 384 20.00 -8.65 -4.50
C ARG A 384 20.27 -7.16 -4.31
N GLU A 385 20.37 -6.41 -5.41
CA GLU A 385 20.60 -4.95 -5.38
C GLU A 385 19.55 -4.24 -4.53
N TYR A 386 18.28 -4.63 -4.66
CA TYR A 386 17.20 -4.07 -3.85
C TYR A 386 17.35 -4.39 -2.36
N ILE A 387 17.61 -5.65 -1.99
CA ILE A 387 17.78 -6.04 -0.58
C ILE A 387 18.98 -5.33 0.04
N GLU A 388 20.11 -5.25 -0.68
CA GLU A 388 21.29 -4.49 -0.25
C GLU A 388 20.96 -3.00 -0.04
N GLY A 389 20.23 -2.38 -0.97
CA GLY A 389 19.80 -0.98 -0.84
C GLY A 389 18.76 -0.73 0.25
N SER A 390 18.02 -1.76 0.67
CA SER A 390 17.04 -1.65 1.75
C SER A 390 17.70 -1.49 3.12
N VAL A 391 18.83 -2.18 3.33
CA VAL A 391 19.62 -2.01 4.55
C VAL A 391 20.36 -0.68 4.48
N ARG A 392 19.81 0.31 5.17
CA ARG A 392 20.26 1.69 5.13
C ARG A 392 20.96 2.10 6.42
N PRO A 393 22.02 2.91 6.35
CA PRO A 393 22.60 3.55 7.53
C PRO A 393 21.55 4.37 8.28
N MET A 394 21.63 4.35 9.60
CA MET A 394 20.83 5.22 10.46
C MET A 394 21.44 6.63 10.54
N PRO A 395 20.64 7.67 10.80
CA PRO A 395 21.16 9.00 11.10
C PRO A 395 22.16 8.97 12.26
N GLY A 396 23.22 9.76 12.21
CA GLY A 396 24.19 9.89 13.32
C GLY A 396 25.13 8.69 13.51
N ASP A 397 25.34 7.88 12.47
CA ASP A 397 26.23 6.70 12.47
C ASP A 397 25.85 5.60 13.48
N PHE A 398 24.56 5.47 13.84
CA PHE A 398 24.05 4.46 14.80
C PHE A 398 24.03 3.01 14.27
N GLY A 399 24.77 2.71 13.20
CA GLY A 399 24.69 1.44 12.47
C GLY A 399 23.71 1.49 11.29
N SER A 400 23.11 0.35 10.94
CA SER A 400 22.18 0.23 9.80
C SER A 400 20.88 -0.48 10.18
N GLN A 401 19.85 -0.33 9.34
CA GLN A 401 18.55 -0.98 9.50
C GLN A 401 17.93 -1.37 8.15
N PRO A 402 17.21 -2.49 8.04
CA PRO A 402 16.64 -2.97 6.78
C PRO A 402 15.47 -2.13 6.26
N ALA A 403 14.72 -1.44 7.13
CA ALA A 403 13.59 -0.58 6.75
C ALA A 403 12.53 -1.20 5.82
N ILE A 404 12.45 -2.54 5.76
CA ILE A 404 11.50 -3.32 4.97
C ILE A 404 11.02 -4.54 5.77
N GLN A 405 9.94 -5.16 5.32
CA GLN A 405 9.46 -6.48 5.72
C GLN A 405 9.37 -7.35 4.47
N VAL A 406 9.55 -8.67 4.61
CA VAL A 406 9.70 -9.57 3.45
C VAL A 406 8.95 -10.90 3.62
N SER A 407 8.59 -11.54 2.50
CA SER A 407 8.14 -12.94 2.44
C SER A 407 8.80 -13.67 1.28
N GLY A 408 8.98 -14.99 1.40
CA GLY A 408 9.58 -15.85 0.37
C GLY A 408 11.10 -15.71 0.22
N ILE A 409 11.70 -14.71 0.87
CA ILE A 409 13.14 -14.48 0.94
C ILE A 409 13.59 -14.42 2.40
N SER A 410 14.80 -14.93 2.66
CA SER A 410 15.50 -14.72 3.93
C SER A 410 16.93 -14.25 3.68
N TYR A 411 17.48 -13.46 4.60
CA TYR A 411 18.86 -12.97 4.49
C TYR A 411 19.46 -12.60 5.85
N GLU A 412 20.79 -12.54 5.87
CA GLU A 412 21.56 -11.99 6.97
C GLU A 412 22.01 -10.58 6.64
N TRP A 413 22.07 -9.72 7.64
CA TRP A 413 22.58 -8.36 7.48
C TRP A 413 23.36 -7.90 8.70
N TRP A 414 24.25 -6.95 8.49
CA TRP A 414 24.91 -6.20 9.56
C TRP A 414 25.24 -4.79 9.11
N GLY A 415 25.46 -3.89 10.06
CA GLY A 415 25.93 -2.56 9.74
C GLY A 415 26.58 -1.85 10.92
N HIS A 416 27.89 -1.65 10.80
CA HIS A 416 28.78 -0.99 11.76
C HIS A 416 29.73 -0.07 11.00
N ASP A 417 30.28 0.96 11.65
CA ASP A 417 31.32 1.84 11.08
C ASP A 417 30.96 2.49 9.72
N GLY A 418 29.67 2.73 9.47
CA GLY A 418 29.18 3.26 8.19
C GLY A 418 29.24 2.26 7.03
N GLU A 419 29.58 1.00 7.32
CA GLU A 419 29.47 -0.12 6.39
C GLU A 419 28.15 -0.85 6.62
N THR A 420 27.57 -1.35 5.52
CA THR A 420 26.38 -2.18 5.54
C THR A 420 26.63 -3.37 4.62
N ASN A 421 26.20 -4.55 5.04
CA ASN A 421 26.38 -5.77 4.26
C ASN A 421 25.18 -6.69 4.38
N VAL A 422 24.89 -7.39 3.29
CA VAL A 422 23.83 -8.40 3.17
C VAL A 422 24.47 -9.69 2.68
N GLU A 423 24.28 -10.77 3.44
CA GLU A 423 24.85 -12.08 3.16
C GLU A 423 23.79 -13.16 3.23
N ASN A 424 24.12 -14.36 2.75
CA ASN A 424 23.28 -15.57 2.88
C ASN A 424 21.83 -15.31 2.49
N VAL A 425 21.63 -14.79 1.28
CA VAL A 425 20.30 -14.51 0.72
C VAL A 425 19.73 -15.79 0.13
N PHE A 426 18.55 -16.20 0.62
CA PHE A 426 17.85 -17.40 0.19
C PHE A 426 16.45 -17.05 -0.31
N VAL A 427 16.04 -17.59 -1.46
CA VAL A 427 14.68 -17.47 -2.00
C VAL A 427 14.04 -18.85 -2.01
N GLY A 428 12.86 -18.99 -1.38
CA GLY A 428 12.24 -20.31 -1.16
C GLY A 428 13.13 -21.27 -0.36
N GLY A 429 14.08 -20.71 0.40
CA GLY A 429 15.12 -21.44 1.11
C GLY A 429 16.37 -21.72 0.28
N GLU A 430 16.35 -21.69 -1.05
CA GLU A 430 17.52 -21.96 -1.88
C GLU A 430 18.44 -20.73 -2.02
N PRO A 431 19.77 -20.87 -2.14
CA PRO A 431 20.65 -19.72 -2.35
C PRO A 431 20.23 -18.92 -3.57
N LEU A 432 20.16 -17.59 -3.44
CA LEU A 432 19.78 -16.70 -4.54
C LEU A 432 20.69 -16.90 -5.77
N ASP A 433 20.10 -17.36 -6.88
CA ASP A 433 20.76 -17.38 -8.18
C ASP A 433 20.57 -16.02 -8.86
N GLU A 434 21.67 -15.27 -9.02
CA GLU A 434 21.66 -13.93 -9.63
C GLU A 434 21.20 -13.91 -11.10
N SER A 435 21.24 -15.07 -11.78
CA SER A 435 20.86 -15.22 -13.18
C SER A 435 19.42 -15.70 -13.39
N GLU A 436 18.77 -16.24 -12.37
CA GLU A 436 17.35 -16.59 -12.42
C GLU A 436 16.45 -15.35 -12.36
N THR A 437 15.20 -15.54 -12.78
CA THR A 437 14.14 -14.53 -12.71
C THR A 437 13.14 -14.94 -11.65
N TYR A 438 12.71 -14.00 -10.83
CA TYR A 438 11.79 -14.18 -9.72
C TYR A 438 10.59 -13.26 -9.90
N LEU A 439 9.40 -13.77 -9.55
CA LEU A 439 8.21 -12.96 -9.37
C LEU A 439 8.24 -12.27 -8.01
N VAL A 440 8.23 -10.94 -8.03
CA VAL A 440 8.33 -10.10 -6.84
C VAL A 440 7.11 -9.20 -6.73
N SER A 441 6.29 -9.39 -5.69
CA SER A 441 5.20 -8.49 -5.37
C SER A 441 5.67 -7.35 -4.45
N THR A 442 5.28 -6.13 -4.76
CA THR A 442 5.49 -4.97 -3.90
C THR A 442 4.33 -3.99 -4.04
N ASN A 443 4.46 -2.77 -3.52
CA ASN A 443 3.51 -1.71 -3.76
C ASN A 443 4.03 -0.67 -4.76
N ASP A 444 3.13 0.01 -5.46
CA ASP A 444 3.41 1.05 -6.46
C ASP A 444 4.36 2.16 -5.96
N TYR A 445 4.26 2.57 -4.70
CA TYR A 445 5.16 3.54 -4.07
C TYR A 445 6.62 3.03 -4.07
N VAL A 446 6.83 1.77 -3.69
CA VAL A 446 8.17 1.13 -3.70
C VAL A 446 8.64 0.88 -5.12
N ALA A 447 7.77 0.38 -6.00
CA ALA A 447 8.10 0.09 -7.38
C ALA A 447 8.57 1.36 -8.11
N GLY A 448 7.82 2.47 -7.99
CA GLY A 448 8.12 3.75 -8.64
C GLY A 448 9.39 4.46 -8.14
N ARG A 449 10.00 3.99 -7.05
CA ARG A 449 11.15 4.64 -6.39
C ARG A 449 12.38 3.74 -6.22
N SER A 450 12.33 2.51 -6.72
CA SER A 450 13.40 1.53 -6.53
C SER A 450 13.73 0.76 -7.80
N VAL A 451 14.78 -0.07 -7.73
CA VAL A 451 15.19 -0.93 -8.83
C VAL A 451 14.15 -2.02 -9.17
N ILE A 452 13.13 -2.24 -8.32
CA ILE A 452 12.02 -3.14 -8.63
C ILE A 452 11.25 -2.63 -9.86
N GLY A 453 10.99 -1.32 -9.96
CA GLY A 453 10.29 -0.72 -11.09
C GLY A 453 11.06 -0.73 -12.42
N GLU A 454 12.34 -1.13 -12.41
CA GLU A 454 13.12 -1.36 -13.62
C GLU A 454 12.86 -2.74 -14.25
N GLY A 455 12.20 -3.65 -13.52
CA GLY A 455 11.76 -4.97 -13.98
C GLY A 455 10.57 -4.92 -14.93
N GLU A 456 10.20 -6.07 -15.48
CA GLU A 456 8.97 -6.19 -16.27
C GLU A 456 7.77 -6.31 -15.33
N ARG A 457 6.87 -5.32 -15.35
CA ARG A 457 5.61 -5.39 -14.59
C ARG A 457 4.69 -6.41 -15.25
N VAL A 458 4.37 -7.49 -14.53
CA VAL A 458 3.49 -8.57 -15.01
C VAL A 458 2.05 -8.42 -14.50
N LEU A 459 1.85 -7.70 -13.39
CA LEU A 459 0.52 -7.39 -12.87
C LEU A 459 0.50 -5.99 -12.23
N SER A 460 -0.52 -5.22 -12.59
CA SER A 460 -1.08 -4.11 -11.83
C SER A 460 -2.40 -4.62 -11.28
N SER A 461 -2.51 -4.84 -9.97
CA SER A 461 -3.66 -5.56 -9.42
C SER A 461 -4.95 -4.72 -9.39
N GLY A 462 -4.85 -3.39 -9.42
CA GLY A 462 -5.93 -2.48 -9.05
C GLY A 462 -6.37 -2.60 -7.58
N GLN A 463 -5.67 -3.39 -6.76
CA GLN A 463 -6.01 -3.68 -5.37
C GLN A 463 -5.11 -2.89 -4.42
N PHE A 464 -5.73 -2.07 -3.58
CA PHE A 464 -5.01 -1.36 -2.51
C PHE A 464 -4.67 -2.29 -1.35
N GLN A 465 -3.48 -2.11 -0.76
CA GLN A 465 -2.96 -3.04 0.26
C GLN A 465 -3.89 -3.24 1.46
N GLY A 466 -4.48 -2.17 1.99
CA GLY A 466 -5.40 -2.22 3.12
C GLY A 466 -6.66 -3.03 2.81
N PRO A 467 -7.47 -2.62 1.81
CA PRO A 467 -8.63 -3.38 1.34
C PRO A 467 -8.33 -4.82 0.96
N PHE A 468 -7.24 -5.06 0.23
CA PHE A 468 -6.80 -6.40 -0.11
C PHE A 468 -6.53 -7.23 1.14
N MET A 469 -5.84 -6.67 2.15
CA MET A 469 -5.62 -7.36 3.43
C MET A 469 -6.95 -7.63 4.17
N ILE A 470 -7.93 -6.73 4.10
CA ILE A 470 -9.26 -6.97 4.68
C ILE A 470 -9.91 -8.19 4.01
N ASP A 471 -10.03 -8.17 2.69
CA ASP A 471 -10.62 -9.26 1.90
C ASP A 471 -9.93 -10.61 2.16
N GLN A 472 -8.60 -10.63 2.21
CA GLN A 472 -7.85 -11.87 2.46
C GLN A 472 -7.97 -12.40 3.90
N LEU A 473 -8.25 -11.52 4.86
CA LEU A 473 -8.49 -11.91 6.25
C LEU A 473 -9.94 -12.32 6.49
N GLU A 474 -10.89 -11.73 5.75
CA GLU A 474 -12.29 -12.11 5.81
C GLU A 474 -12.47 -13.59 5.44
N GLY A 475 -13.13 -14.33 6.33
CA GLY A 475 -13.35 -15.77 6.16
C GLY A 475 -12.22 -16.67 6.70
N ARG A 476 -11.11 -16.11 7.21
CA ARG A 476 -10.16 -16.85 8.05
C ARG A 476 -10.72 -16.98 9.47
N ASP A 477 -10.58 -18.16 10.08
CA ASP A 477 -11.04 -18.38 11.46
C ASP A 477 -10.17 -17.62 12.47
N THR A 478 -8.85 -17.81 12.40
CA THR A 478 -7.86 -17.11 13.23
C THR A 478 -6.58 -16.81 12.45
N ILE A 479 -5.80 -15.85 12.94
CA ILE A 479 -4.42 -15.59 12.53
C ILE A 479 -3.48 -15.65 13.73
N SER A 480 -2.25 -16.13 13.51
CA SER A 480 -1.21 -16.18 14.54
C SER A 480 0.16 -15.90 13.94
N PRO A 481 0.38 -14.75 13.30
CA PRO A 481 1.64 -14.51 12.61
C PRO A 481 2.79 -14.30 13.60
N THR A 482 3.92 -14.97 13.36
CA THR A 482 5.12 -14.92 14.20
C THR A 482 6.33 -14.47 13.38
N ARG A 483 7.42 -14.14 14.07
CA ARG A 483 8.74 -14.03 13.42
C ARG A 483 9.16 -15.41 12.92
N GLY A 484 9.52 -15.49 11.65
CA GLY A 484 10.04 -16.68 10.97
C GLY A 484 11.52 -16.58 10.61
N HIS A 485 12.24 -15.59 11.17
CA HIS A 485 13.68 -15.39 10.97
C HIS A 485 14.05 -15.17 9.50
N ARG A 486 13.22 -14.40 8.81
CA ARG A 486 13.43 -13.94 7.43
C ARG A 486 14.55 -12.91 7.36
N MET A 487 14.75 -12.13 8.43
CA MET A 487 15.77 -11.08 8.47
C MET A 487 16.62 -11.23 9.74
N ILE A 488 17.85 -11.70 9.59
CA ILE A 488 18.72 -12.01 10.73
C ILE A 488 19.87 -10.99 10.80
N ARG A 489 19.97 -10.30 11.93
CA ARG A 489 21.13 -9.43 12.19
C ARG A 489 22.32 -10.27 12.63
N VAL A 490 23.52 -9.99 12.12
CA VAL A 490 24.74 -10.72 12.45
C VAL A 490 25.89 -9.75 12.71
N ASP A 491 25.99 -9.24 13.94
CA ASP A 491 27.03 -8.29 14.33
C ASP A 491 28.42 -8.96 14.44
N GLU A 492 28.48 -10.20 14.95
CA GLU A 492 29.73 -10.93 15.13
C GLU A 492 29.64 -12.37 14.60
N THR A 493 30.58 -12.78 13.76
CA THR A 493 30.72 -14.19 13.35
C THR A 493 31.85 -14.85 14.13
N VAL A 494 31.51 -15.87 14.92
CA VAL A 494 32.47 -16.60 15.77
C VAL A 494 32.82 -17.98 15.18
N ASP A 495 33.77 -18.66 15.81
CA ASP A 495 34.16 -20.01 15.43
C ASP A 495 32.95 -20.97 15.42
N PRO A 496 32.95 -22.00 14.54
CA PRO A 496 31.88 -23.00 14.50
C PRO A 496 31.58 -23.60 15.87
N ALA A 497 30.30 -23.78 16.17
CA ALA A 497 29.87 -24.33 17.44
C ALA A 497 30.31 -25.80 17.57
N THR A 498 30.86 -26.16 18.72
CA THR A 498 31.11 -27.57 19.04
C THR A 498 29.80 -28.25 19.41
N VAL A 499 29.58 -29.45 18.90
CA VAL A 499 28.35 -30.24 19.11
C VAL A 499 28.67 -31.43 20.01
N GLU A 500 27.95 -31.54 21.12
CA GLU A 500 27.98 -32.71 22.01
C GLU A 500 26.55 -33.21 22.22
N GLY A 501 26.33 -34.53 22.23
CA GLY A 501 25.00 -35.10 22.46
C GLY A 501 25.06 -36.27 23.43
N ASP A 502 24.03 -36.40 24.26
CA ASP A 502 23.87 -37.50 25.22
C ASP A 502 22.74 -38.47 24.86
N GLY A 503 22.01 -38.17 23.77
CA GLY A 503 20.93 -38.98 23.23
C GLY A 503 19.54 -38.42 23.45
N GLU A 504 19.36 -37.58 24.45
CA GLU A 504 18.11 -36.86 24.72
C GLU A 504 18.26 -35.38 24.37
N THR A 505 19.46 -34.82 24.60
CA THR A 505 19.77 -33.44 24.29
C THR A 505 21.01 -33.30 23.41
N ILE A 506 21.09 -32.17 22.71
CA ILE A 506 22.30 -31.72 22.01
C ILE A 506 22.74 -30.38 22.62
N THR A 507 23.97 -30.34 23.08
CA THR A 507 24.62 -29.14 23.59
C THR A 507 25.53 -28.55 22.52
N LEU A 508 25.26 -27.30 22.16
CA LEU A 508 26.10 -26.46 21.32
C LEU A 508 26.92 -25.53 22.19
N THR A 509 28.23 -25.46 21.94
CA THR A 509 29.12 -24.50 22.61
C THR A 509 29.81 -23.62 21.58
N ALA A 510 29.69 -22.30 21.73
CA ALA A 510 30.28 -21.31 20.83
C ALA A 510 31.01 -20.23 21.63
N SER A 511 31.99 -19.58 21.03
CA SER A 511 32.72 -18.47 21.67
C SER A 511 31.78 -17.28 21.87
N LEU A 512 31.82 -16.68 23.05
CA LEU A 512 31.24 -15.36 23.33
C LEU A 512 32.35 -14.32 23.15
N PRO A 513 32.11 -13.18 22.47
CA PRO A 513 33.10 -12.10 22.34
C PRO A 513 33.38 -11.40 23.69
N THR A 514 34.05 -12.06 24.64
CA THR A 514 34.22 -11.53 26.02
C THR A 514 35.20 -10.38 26.16
N GLU A 515 36.01 -10.10 25.15
CA GLU A 515 36.82 -8.86 25.12
C GLU A 515 35.97 -7.63 24.78
N ALA A 516 34.69 -7.84 24.48
CA ALA A 516 33.78 -6.89 23.84
C ALA A 516 32.36 -6.96 24.40
N SER A 517 32.10 -7.66 25.51
CA SER A 517 30.74 -7.93 26.01
C SER A 517 30.57 -7.77 27.52
N GLU A 518 29.56 -6.99 27.92
CA GLU A 518 29.11 -6.78 29.30
C GLU A 518 28.03 -7.78 29.73
N GLY A 519 27.37 -8.44 28.79
CA GLY A 519 26.22 -9.29 29.07
C GLY A 519 25.89 -10.32 27.99
N PHE A 520 25.19 -11.36 28.42
CA PHE A 520 24.63 -12.43 27.57
C PHE A 520 23.12 -12.46 27.74
N THR A 521 22.38 -12.66 26.65
CA THR A 521 20.91 -12.60 26.65
C THR A 521 20.31 -13.98 26.31
N PRO A 522 20.05 -14.86 27.30
CA PRO A 522 19.74 -16.26 27.06
C PRO A 522 18.54 -16.51 26.14
N ASP A 523 17.46 -15.75 26.29
CA ASP A 523 16.18 -15.98 25.58
C ASP A 523 16.23 -15.70 24.08
N THR A 524 17.36 -15.18 23.59
CA THR A 524 17.56 -14.83 22.18
C THR A 524 18.17 -15.98 21.38
N TYR A 525 18.79 -16.96 22.04
CA TYR A 525 19.52 -18.05 21.40
C TYR A 525 18.60 -19.01 20.68
N ARG A 526 19.00 -19.47 19.49
CA ARG A 526 18.28 -20.43 18.66
C ARG A 526 19.17 -20.97 17.55
N VAL A 527 18.79 -22.11 16.98
CA VAL A 527 19.38 -22.61 15.72
C VAL A 527 18.43 -22.29 14.59
N VAL A 528 18.93 -21.65 13.53
CA VAL A 528 18.17 -21.25 12.34
C VAL A 528 18.76 -21.91 11.08
N PRO A 529 17.98 -22.71 10.33
CA PRO A 529 18.35 -23.24 9.02
C PRO A 529 18.12 -22.20 7.92
N ARG A 530 18.50 -22.47 6.66
CA ARG A 530 18.24 -21.58 5.51
C ARG A 530 16.75 -21.26 5.29
N THR A 531 15.85 -22.13 5.73
CA THR A 531 14.38 -21.96 5.61
C THR A 531 13.75 -21.06 6.67
N GLY A 532 14.49 -20.69 7.73
CA GLY A 532 14.02 -19.81 8.80
C GLY A 532 13.34 -20.52 9.99
N GLU A 533 12.82 -21.74 9.83
CA GLU A 533 12.17 -22.48 10.93
C GLU A 533 13.18 -22.83 12.04
N SER A 534 13.13 -22.08 13.14
CA SER A 534 14.15 -22.14 14.19
C SER A 534 13.78 -23.06 15.36
N VAL A 535 14.79 -23.65 16.00
CA VAL A 535 14.63 -24.36 17.28
C VAL A 535 15.24 -23.53 18.41
N THR A 536 14.50 -23.38 19.52
CA THR A 536 14.94 -22.64 20.73
C THR A 536 15.54 -23.63 21.75
N PRO A 537 16.64 -23.29 22.46
CA PRO A 537 17.21 -24.18 23.44
C PRO A 537 16.32 -24.30 24.69
N GLU A 538 16.36 -25.46 25.34
CA GLU A 538 15.78 -25.67 26.67
C GLU A 538 16.52 -24.86 27.75
N SER A 539 17.81 -24.62 27.53
CA SER A 539 18.63 -23.76 28.39
C SER A 539 19.80 -23.15 27.63
N ALA A 540 20.14 -21.90 27.95
CA ALA A 540 21.33 -21.24 27.46
C ALA A 540 22.05 -20.53 28.62
N SER A 541 23.37 -20.63 28.65
CA SER A 541 24.21 -20.04 29.70
C SER A 541 25.55 -19.60 29.13
N ALA A 542 26.19 -18.64 29.79
CA ALA A 542 27.53 -18.18 29.42
C ALA A 542 28.50 -18.32 30.60
N SER A 543 29.70 -18.85 30.32
CA SER A 543 30.80 -18.95 31.28
C SER A 543 32.14 -19.02 30.57
N ASP A 544 33.17 -18.40 31.17
CA ASP A 544 34.56 -18.48 30.69
C ASP A 544 34.75 -18.13 29.20
N GLY A 545 33.99 -17.15 28.68
CA GLY A 545 34.11 -16.74 27.27
C GLY A 545 33.38 -17.64 26.28
N MET A 546 32.53 -18.53 26.76
CA MET A 546 31.76 -19.43 25.93
C MET A 546 30.28 -19.33 26.27
N VAL A 547 29.43 -19.49 25.26
CA VAL A 547 28.01 -19.78 25.42
C VAL A 547 27.80 -21.28 25.24
N THR A 548 26.98 -21.85 26.13
CA THR A 548 26.48 -23.20 26.05
C THR A 548 24.96 -23.17 25.94
N ALA A 549 24.42 -23.71 24.85
CA ALA A 549 22.98 -23.81 24.57
C ALA A 549 22.60 -25.28 24.39
N THR A 550 21.60 -25.77 25.11
CA THR A 550 21.15 -27.16 25.11
C THR A 550 19.77 -27.26 24.50
N PHE A 551 19.60 -28.14 23.52
CA PHE A 551 18.42 -28.32 22.70
C PHE A 551 17.87 -29.74 22.85
N ASP A 552 16.56 -29.91 22.61
CA ASP A 552 15.99 -31.23 22.38
C ASP A 552 16.66 -31.87 21.16
N ALA A 553 17.14 -33.09 21.33
CA ALA A 553 17.92 -33.75 20.29
C ALA A 553 17.08 -34.12 19.06
N ALA A 554 15.78 -34.38 19.22
CA ALA A 554 14.89 -34.73 18.12
C ALA A 554 14.60 -33.50 17.25
N GLU A 555 14.27 -32.36 17.87
CA GLU A 555 14.00 -31.10 17.16
C GLU A 555 15.23 -30.64 16.34
N LEU A 556 16.42 -30.67 16.93
CA LEU A 556 17.63 -30.24 16.20
C LEU A 556 18.06 -31.24 15.12
N THR A 557 17.80 -32.54 15.31
CA THR A 557 18.05 -33.57 14.30
C THR A 557 17.12 -33.44 13.10
N GLU A 558 15.88 -33.00 13.31
CA GLU A 558 14.93 -32.72 12.23
C GLU A 558 15.46 -31.62 11.32
N LEU A 559 15.89 -30.49 11.90
CA LEU A 559 16.54 -29.42 11.13
C LEU A 559 17.81 -29.88 10.40
N ALA A 560 18.65 -30.69 11.05
CA ALA A 560 19.89 -31.19 10.46
C ALA A 560 19.68 -32.22 9.33
N SER A 561 18.49 -32.80 9.23
CA SER A 561 18.16 -33.82 8.21
C SER A 561 17.70 -33.23 6.88
N MET A 562 17.54 -31.90 6.80
CA MET A 562 17.17 -31.20 5.57
C MET A 562 18.31 -31.25 4.54
N ASP A 563 17.99 -31.11 3.25
CA ASP A 563 19.01 -31.01 2.20
C ASP A 563 19.69 -29.64 2.28
N ASP A 564 21.01 -29.65 2.44
CA ASP A 564 21.85 -28.48 2.71
C ASP A 564 21.25 -27.51 3.76
N PRO A 565 21.17 -27.90 5.03
CA PRO A 565 20.36 -27.18 6.02
C PRO A 565 20.93 -25.79 6.38
N THR A 566 22.25 -25.60 6.23
CA THR A 566 22.98 -24.39 6.64
C THR A 566 22.58 -23.92 8.06
N LEU A 567 22.89 -24.75 9.05
CA LEU A 567 22.52 -24.49 10.45
C LEU A 567 23.39 -23.41 11.08
N ARG A 568 22.75 -22.44 11.72
CA ARG A 568 23.41 -21.31 12.40
C ARG A 568 22.87 -21.18 13.80
N LEU A 569 23.75 -21.25 14.80
CA LEU A 569 23.44 -20.81 16.15
C LEU A 569 23.56 -19.29 16.17
N VAL A 570 22.45 -18.61 16.41
CA VAL A 570 22.40 -17.16 16.59
C VAL A 570 21.97 -16.82 18.00
N GLY A 571 22.49 -15.73 18.55
CA GLY A 571 22.13 -15.32 19.90
C GLY A 571 22.69 -13.96 20.30
N GLY A 572 22.01 -13.36 21.25
CA GLY A 572 22.21 -12.01 21.72
C GLY A 572 23.31 -11.87 22.76
N PHE A 573 24.04 -10.78 22.67
CA PHE A 573 24.98 -10.31 23.67
C PHE A 573 24.90 -8.77 23.78
N ASP A 574 25.30 -8.26 24.93
CA ASP A 574 25.42 -6.83 25.18
C ASP A 574 26.92 -6.49 25.05
N PRO A 575 27.33 -5.66 24.07
CA PRO A 575 28.72 -5.27 23.94
C PRO A 575 29.14 -4.35 25.10
N ASP A 576 30.44 -4.20 25.32
CA ASP A 576 30.89 -3.11 26.20
C ASP A 576 30.75 -1.73 25.53
N GLU A 577 30.78 -0.68 26.36
CA GLU A 577 30.61 0.71 25.93
C GLU A 577 31.61 1.15 24.84
N GLU A 578 32.76 0.47 24.67
CA GLU A 578 33.81 0.87 23.72
C GLU A 578 33.82 0.04 22.41
N HIS A 579 33.13 -1.11 22.36
CA HIS A 579 33.29 -2.10 21.29
C HIS A 579 32.99 -1.57 19.89
N TYR A 580 31.77 -1.04 19.67
CA TYR A 580 31.40 -0.42 18.38
C TYR A 580 31.63 1.10 18.39
N GLY A 581 31.85 1.69 19.56
CA GLY A 581 32.31 3.08 19.69
C GLY A 581 31.46 4.13 18.98
N TYR A 582 30.13 3.94 18.89
CA TYR A 582 29.24 4.93 18.28
C TYR A 582 29.28 6.24 19.04
N THR A 583 29.91 7.28 18.49
CA THR A 583 29.99 8.60 19.10
C THR A 583 29.28 9.68 18.31
N ASN A 584 28.64 10.63 19.01
CA ASN A 584 28.10 11.83 18.37
C ASN A 584 29.22 12.78 17.90
N ASP A 585 28.87 13.89 17.24
CA ASP A 585 29.83 14.94 16.82
C ASP A 585 30.72 15.48 17.96
N GLY A 586 30.31 15.30 19.21
CA GLY A 586 31.04 15.68 20.42
C GLY A 586 32.01 14.62 20.95
N GLY A 587 31.99 13.40 20.40
CA GLY A 587 32.80 12.26 20.86
C GLY A 587 32.21 11.50 22.05
N ASP A 588 30.97 11.79 22.45
CA ASP A 588 30.27 11.06 23.51
C ASP A 588 29.55 9.85 22.91
N LEU A 589 29.55 8.72 23.63
CA LEU A 589 28.83 7.52 23.22
C LEU A 589 27.34 7.79 23.06
N ILE A 590 26.76 7.18 22.03
CA ILE A 590 25.36 7.32 21.70
C ILE A 590 24.57 6.14 22.27
N GLU A 591 23.51 6.46 23.00
CA GLU A 591 22.46 5.50 23.33
C GLU A 591 21.62 5.18 22.08
N LEU A 592 21.60 3.92 21.66
CA LEU A 592 20.81 3.47 20.50
C LEU A 592 19.30 3.70 20.77
N PRO A 593 18.50 3.95 19.72
CA PRO A 593 17.07 4.13 19.89
C PRO A 593 16.43 2.92 20.60
N PRO A 594 15.45 3.12 21.49
CA PRO A 594 14.79 2.03 22.19
C PRO A 594 13.93 1.24 21.19
N SER A 595 14.50 0.18 20.62
CA SER A 595 13.81 -0.75 19.72
C SER A 595 14.26 -2.18 19.98
N SER A 596 13.36 -3.14 19.75
CA SER A 596 13.68 -4.56 19.91
C SER A 596 14.79 -5.04 18.96
N GLY A 597 15.04 -4.33 17.85
CA GLY A 597 16.12 -4.62 16.91
C GLY A 597 17.53 -4.23 17.40
N TYR A 598 17.63 -3.40 18.45
CA TYR A 598 18.90 -2.91 19.02
C TYR A 598 19.03 -3.19 20.51
N SER A 599 18.12 -3.99 21.08
CA SER A 599 18.18 -4.34 22.51
C SER A 599 19.39 -5.23 22.86
N TYR A 600 20.03 -5.83 21.85
CA TYR A 600 21.26 -6.61 21.95
C TYR A 600 21.87 -6.74 20.55
N HIS A 601 23.19 -6.99 20.50
CA HIS A 601 23.89 -7.41 19.29
C HIS A 601 23.82 -8.93 19.15
N GLN A 602 23.96 -9.45 17.93
CA GLN A 602 23.82 -10.87 17.65
C GLN A 602 25.13 -11.48 17.16
N LEU A 603 25.54 -12.56 17.80
CA LEU A 603 26.59 -13.44 17.30
C LEU A 603 25.99 -14.54 16.42
N LYS A 604 26.82 -15.06 15.51
CA LYS A 604 26.54 -16.23 14.68
C LYS A 604 27.69 -17.23 14.77
N ALA A 605 27.35 -18.50 15.04
CA ALA A 605 28.25 -19.65 14.89
C ALA A 605 27.63 -20.65 13.90
N SER A 606 28.43 -21.15 12.96
CA SER A 606 27.98 -22.26 12.11
C SER A 606 27.86 -23.55 12.93
N VAL A 607 26.86 -24.38 12.62
CA VAL A 607 26.61 -25.67 13.28
C VAL A 607 26.71 -26.76 12.23
N ASP A 608 27.59 -27.73 12.46
CA ASP A 608 27.81 -28.83 11.53
C ASP A 608 26.70 -29.87 11.63
N ALA A 609 25.86 -29.94 10.59
CA ALA A 609 24.70 -30.84 10.55
C ALA A 609 25.09 -32.31 10.61
N GLU A 610 26.20 -32.72 9.98
CA GLU A 610 26.67 -34.12 10.05
C GLU A 610 27.03 -34.51 11.49
N THR A 611 27.66 -33.59 12.24
CA THR A 611 28.01 -33.80 13.64
C THR A 611 26.76 -33.85 14.54
N VAL A 612 25.74 -33.02 14.26
CA VAL A 612 24.42 -33.10 14.93
C VAL A 612 23.80 -34.48 14.75
N LEU A 613 23.72 -34.98 13.50
CA LEU A 613 23.17 -36.30 13.20
C LEU A 613 23.98 -37.45 13.83
N ALA A 614 25.32 -37.28 13.91
CA ALA A 614 26.19 -38.27 14.54
C ALA A 614 26.01 -38.32 16.07
N ALA A 615 25.82 -37.16 16.70
CA ALA A 615 25.65 -37.03 18.15
C ALA A 615 24.37 -37.73 18.65
N THR A 616 23.28 -37.67 17.89
CA THR A 616 22.04 -38.42 18.18
C THR A 616 22.19 -39.92 17.95
N ALA A 617 22.97 -40.35 16.96
CA ALA A 617 23.16 -41.78 16.65
C ALA A 617 23.99 -42.55 17.71
N THR A 618 24.83 -41.86 18.50
CA THR A 618 25.69 -42.49 19.51
C THR A 618 24.98 -42.91 20.80
N ALA A 619 23.70 -42.57 20.97
CA ALA A 619 22.87 -43.01 22.09
C ALA A 619 22.34 -44.44 21.88
N THR A 620 23.21 -45.43 22.09
CA THR A 620 22.74 -46.83 22.13
C THR A 620 21.96 -47.07 23.44
N PRO A 621 20.72 -47.58 23.39
CA PRO A 621 19.96 -47.84 24.61
C PRO A 621 20.64 -48.95 25.40
N THR A 622 20.96 -48.67 26.67
CA THR A 622 21.34 -49.73 27.60
C THR A 622 20.09 -50.58 27.83
N GLU A 623 20.02 -51.75 27.21
CA GLU A 623 19.01 -52.77 27.50
C GLU A 623 19.00 -53.02 29.01
N THR A 624 18.00 -52.45 29.69
CA THR A 624 17.70 -52.82 31.06
C THR A 624 16.65 -53.91 30.99
N GLU A 625 17.10 -55.14 31.24
CA GLU A 625 16.27 -56.32 31.40
C GLU A 625 15.09 -56.00 32.33
N THR A 626 13.89 -56.16 31.79
CA THR A 626 12.64 -56.04 32.52
C THR A 626 12.46 -57.29 33.38
N GLU A 627 12.77 -57.22 34.67
CA GLU A 627 12.21 -58.17 35.65
C GLU A 627 10.99 -57.54 36.34
N THR A 628 9.87 -58.20 36.09
CA THR A 628 8.53 -57.97 36.62
C THR A 628 8.47 -58.04 38.14
N GLY A 629 7.87 -57.03 38.77
CA GLY A 629 7.52 -57.02 40.19
C GLY A 629 6.24 -56.23 40.46
N THR A 630 5.10 -56.90 40.32
CA THR A 630 3.76 -56.46 40.77
C THR A 630 3.76 -56.18 42.28
N GLU A 631 3.18 -55.07 42.75
CA GLU A 631 2.21 -55.02 43.87
C GLU A 631 1.55 -53.63 44.01
N THR A 632 0.29 -53.67 44.39
CA THR A 632 -0.76 -52.64 44.44
C THR A 632 -0.84 -51.88 45.76
N SER A 633 -1.17 -50.58 45.73
CA SER A 633 -2.08 -49.81 46.62
C SER A 633 -1.83 -48.31 46.38
N GLY A 634 -2.76 -47.37 46.21
CA GLY A 634 -4.16 -47.29 46.59
C GLY A 634 -4.30 -46.39 47.82
N THR A 635 -4.39 -45.06 47.68
CA THR A 635 -5.02 -44.15 48.67
C THR A 635 -5.35 -42.78 48.05
N GLU A 636 -6.64 -42.46 47.98
CA GLU A 636 -7.15 -41.09 47.90
C GLU A 636 -7.04 -40.40 49.27
N THR A 637 -6.73 -39.10 49.31
CA THR A 637 -7.21 -38.23 50.39
C THR A 637 -7.39 -36.79 49.91
N SER A 638 -8.53 -36.25 50.30
CA SER A 638 -9.10 -34.92 50.06
C SER A 638 -8.57 -33.82 50.98
N GLY A 639 -8.55 -32.58 50.45
CA GLY A 639 -9.01 -31.35 51.12
C GLY A 639 -8.02 -30.61 52.01
N THR A 640 -7.88 -29.29 51.82
CA THR A 640 -8.58 -28.25 52.61
C THR A 640 -8.24 -26.85 52.06
N GLU A 641 -9.26 -26.01 51.94
CA GLU A 641 -9.20 -24.57 51.61
C GLU A 641 -8.56 -23.71 52.72
N THR A 642 -8.06 -22.52 52.38
CA THR A 642 -8.44 -21.29 53.09
C THR A 642 -8.24 -20.03 52.23
N SER A 643 -9.18 -19.12 52.44
CA SER A 643 -9.54 -17.87 51.78
C SER A 643 -8.74 -16.62 52.15
N GLY A 644 -8.89 -15.60 51.29
CA GLY A 644 -8.84 -14.15 51.60
C GLY A 644 -8.34 -13.39 50.37
N SER A 645 -8.95 -12.34 49.80
CA SER A 645 -10.11 -11.50 50.09
C SER A 645 -10.10 -10.40 49.02
N GLN A 646 -11.21 -10.11 48.33
CA GLN A 646 -11.37 -8.93 47.44
C GLN A 646 -11.42 -7.61 48.25
N PRO A 647 -11.24 -6.42 47.61
CA PRO A 647 -12.32 -5.71 46.88
C PRO A 647 -11.82 -5.17 45.50
N GLY A 648 -12.58 -4.96 44.42
CA GLY A 648 -13.99 -4.68 44.25
C GLY A 648 -14.21 -3.20 43.90
N PHE A 649 -14.22 -2.82 42.61
CA PHE A 649 -14.87 -1.66 41.95
C PHE A 649 -14.74 -1.93 40.43
N GLY A 650 -15.73 -1.83 39.54
CA GLY A 650 -17.01 -1.14 39.57
C GLY A 650 -17.14 -0.42 38.21
N ALA A 651 -17.75 -1.07 37.23
CA ALA A 651 -17.99 -0.53 35.89
C ALA A 651 -18.95 0.68 35.95
N THR A 652 -18.62 1.74 35.21
CA THR A 652 -19.63 2.70 34.74
C THR A 652 -19.22 3.19 33.35
N ALA A 653 -20.01 2.80 32.37
CA ALA A 653 -20.03 3.37 31.02
C ALA A 653 -20.56 4.82 31.07
N ALA A 654 -19.97 5.69 30.27
CA ALA A 654 -20.62 6.89 29.77
C ALA A 654 -20.16 7.09 28.32
N VAL A 655 -21.17 7.03 27.45
CA VAL A 655 -21.13 7.18 26.00
C VAL A 655 -20.90 8.64 25.61
N GLY A 656 -20.11 8.82 24.56
CA GLY A 656 -19.97 10.02 23.73
C GLY A 656 -18.78 9.74 22.80
N GLY A 657 -18.92 9.39 21.52
CA GLY A 657 -19.92 9.83 20.55
C GLY A 657 -19.41 11.06 19.82
N ALA A 658 -18.27 10.91 19.11
CA ALA A 658 -17.73 11.74 18.05
C ALA A 658 -16.30 11.26 17.73
N ALA A 659 -15.89 11.29 16.46
CA ALA A 659 -14.57 10.96 15.90
C ALA A 659 -14.38 9.50 15.42
N GLY A 660 -14.97 9.19 14.27
CA GLY A 660 -14.47 8.16 13.33
C GLY A 660 -13.63 8.82 12.23
N GLY A 661 -14.21 9.74 11.46
CA GLY A 661 -13.53 10.43 10.35
C GLY A 661 -12.44 11.47 10.66
N ALA A 662 -12.03 11.67 11.92
CA ALA A 662 -11.01 12.68 12.26
C ALA A 662 -9.69 12.09 12.80
N TYR A 663 -9.56 10.76 12.87
CA TYR A 663 -8.41 10.10 13.51
C TYR A 663 -7.18 9.96 12.60
N LEU A 664 -7.33 10.15 11.28
CA LEU A 664 -6.23 10.05 10.30
C LEU A 664 -5.36 11.32 10.19
N TYR A 665 -5.76 12.45 10.79
CA TYR A 665 -5.22 13.77 10.42
C TYR A 665 -4.06 14.29 11.29
N ASP A 666 -3.88 13.87 12.54
CA ASP A 666 -2.91 14.52 13.45
C ASP A 666 -1.44 14.02 13.31
N ARG A 667 -1.09 13.32 12.23
CA ARG A 667 0.26 12.73 12.05
C ARG A 667 0.91 12.97 10.69
N LEU A 668 0.30 13.77 9.81
CA LEU A 668 0.79 14.07 8.46
C LEU A 668 1.72 15.31 8.39
N SER A 669 1.97 16.02 9.50
CA SER A 669 2.68 17.31 9.48
C SER A 669 4.14 17.30 9.95
N ASP A 670 4.70 16.18 10.42
CA ASP A 670 6.08 16.10 10.92
C ASP A 670 6.86 15.02 10.17
N ASP A 671 7.31 15.33 8.94
CA ASP A 671 8.57 14.81 8.37
C ASP A 671 8.90 15.54 7.06
N GLU A 672 8.99 16.86 7.13
CA GLU A 672 9.89 17.62 6.27
C GLU A 672 10.99 18.22 7.15
N THR A 673 12.13 17.53 7.26
CA THR A 673 13.46 18.16 7.29
C THR A 673 14.58 17.12 7.43
N GLU A 674 15.61 17.32 6.59
CA GLU A 674 17.00 16.82 6.67
C GLU A 674 17.34 15.46 6.02
N GLY A 675 18.03 15.56 4.87
CA GLY A 675 19.33 14.91 4.67
C GLY A 675 19.36 13.66 3.84
#